data_AF-M7TPW5-F1
#
_entry.id   AF-M7TPW5-F1
#
_cell.length_a   1.000
_cell.length_b   1.000
_cell.length_c   1.000
_cell.angle_alpha   90.00
_cell.angle_beta   90.00
_cell.angle_gamma   90.00
#
_symmetry.space_group_name_H-M   'P 1'
#
loop_
_entity.id
_entity.type
_entity.pdbx_description
1 polymer ?
#
loop_
_entity_poly.entity_id
_entity_poly.type
_entity_poly.pdbx_seq_one_letter_code
_entity_poly.pdbx_strand_id
1 'polypeptide(L)'
;MPSNVRKSAAGNASLLSPSNYDEDAPSVHSEHSDQDEDSDDDKIVRGARTSADIRKYDRGVLEEEEERDELLERNLKRGRRGSALEGISSGLRGLWSKSHVLLPGTVNEGFSKQDDGTEVEEKRRERRNRRQKKREKLMGDASHGEDGELMFEMEGGRMKEGSATGSSSETDESDDADRRGLLNARDQAMQRKNSRWAWCAIYLLIALGFTALLLVAWKLSKKARFTKENQIFLSNGTALFAPTTILISLDGFRADFLKRGITPRLNTFVEEGISPVYMNPSFPSVTFPNHYTLVTGLYPESHGVVGNTFWDEKLKEEFYYTKSEAMHKKWWGGEPLWATAENQGIRTAIHMWPGSEAHIMDVEPAYLDKYNGQELLPNKVSRVLELLDKPGREDSQAALADMRPQLIAAYVPNVDQDGHLYGPNSTEIRVTITEVDTMLDQLFHGLEARNLTNIVNVVIVSDHGMATTDTNRLIQLEDIIDTSLIEHTDGWPLYGLRPKDLSHLQGLYDTLAAEAAINPNFEVYLRDVNMPERYHFSKNERIAPLWIVPKTGWAIVMKDEFDVVEGKAKGIAYHPRGLHGYDHEHPLMRAIFIARGPAFPHEPNSRVEPFQNIEVYNIICDSLGLTPNPNNGTLRLPLKPVGLHSPDTSPPEPADPEPTPSKLDPQTNGTLSISPIEASSAADPNIVPPQMVGVDTPEDLEDPNVDRPVVGDESSKTDEKNWWAWFKGELDDFKGWISDLTHKNGTNGTQA
;
A
#
# COMPACT_ATOMS: atom_id res chain seq x y z
N MET A 1 -18.99 35.93 48.08
CA MET A 1 -18.94 34.91 49.16
C MET A 1 -18.13 33.71 48.66
N PRO A 2 -17.48 32.94 49.53
CA PRO A 2 -16.05 32.59 49.36
C PRO A 2 -15.86 31.12 48.92
N SER A 3 -14.67 30.51 48.77
CA SER A 3 -13.25 30.77 49.16
C SER A 3 -12.38 29.73 48.41
N ASN A 4 -11.05 29.76 48.27
CA ASN A 4 -9.96 30.71 48.58
C ASN A 4 -8.74 30.32 47.66
N VAL A 5 -7.84 31.20 47.18
CA VAL A 5 -6.78 31.97 47.91
C VAL A 5 -5.76 30.99 48.53
N ARG A 6 -4.42 31.00 48.30
CA ARG A 6 -3.37 32.02 47.92
C ARG A 6 -2.04 31.27 47.57
N LYS A 7 -0.85 31.81 47.22
CA LYS A 7 -0.23 33.16 47.02
C LYS A 7 1.06 32.97 46.15
N SER A 8 1.37 33.79 45.13
CA SER A 8 2.28 34.98 45.11
C SER A 8 3.79 34.76 45.33
N ALA A 9 4.73 35.52 44.77
CA ALA A 9 4.74 36.45 43.60
C ALA A 9 6.15 37.10 43.44
N ALA A 10 6.42 37.65 42.25
CA ALA A 10 7.31 38.79 41.94
C ALA A 10 8.83 38.71 42.26
N GLY A 11 9.71 39.34 41.47
CA GLY A 11 9.48 40.07 40.21
C GLY A 11 10.63 41.01 39.81
N ASN A 12 10.50 41.65 38.64
CA ASN A 12 11.34 42.71 38.04
C ASN A 12 12.82 42.29 37.73
N ALA A 13 13.34 42.27 36.49
CA ALA A 13 13.28 43.16 35.32
C ALA A 13 14.26 44.36 35.34
N SER A 14 15.25 44.36 34.42
CA SER A 14 15.73 45.55 33.67
C SER A 14 16.83 45.20 32.65
N LEU A 15 16.64 45.66 31.42
CA LEU A 15 17.60 46.13 30.40
C LEU A 15 19.13 45.90 30.62
N LEU A 16 19.82 45.32 29.64
CA LEU A 16 20.65 46.06 28.65
C LEU A 16 21.39 45.13 27.66
N SER A 17 21.55 45.61 26.42
CA SER A 17 22.51 45.14 25.39
C SER A 17 23.85 45.92 25.55
N PRO A 18 24.98 45.62 24.84
CA PRO A 18 25.06 44.98 23.52
C PRO A 18 26.31 44.10 23.22
N SER A 19 26.50 43.86 21.92
CA SER A 19 27.77 43.74 21.18
C SER A 19 28.60 42.44 21.20
N ASN A 20 28.66 41.86 20.00
CA ASN A 20 29.88 41.54 19.23
C ASN A 20 30.55 40.16 19.33
N TYR A 21 30.62 39.53 18.14
CA TYR A 21 31.68 38.64 17.62
C TYR A 21 31.80 37.25 18.31
N ASP A 22 32.14 36.16 17.61
CA ASP A 22 32.55 36.03 16.21
C ASP A 22 32.15 34.69 15.55
N GLU A 23 32.35 34.63 14.23
CA GLU A 23 32.53 33.48 13.32
C GLU A 23 32.50 32.06 13.93
N ASP A 24 31.55 31.22 13.52
CA ASP A 24 31.61 30.27 12.37
C ASP A 24 32.40 28.99 12.68
N ALA A 25 31.82 27.78 12.61
CA ALA A 25 31.33 27.04 11.43
C ALA A 25 32.49 26.29 10.69
N PRO A 26 32.21 25.37 9.74
CA PRO A 26 31.68 24.07 10.17
C PRO A 26 32.36 22.85 9.49
N SER A 27 31.80 21.66 9.80
CA SER A 27 31.48 20.58 8.84
C SER A 27 32.53 19.52 8.43
N VAL A 28 31.98 18.40 7.93
CA VAL A 28 32.54 17.29 7.12
C VAL A 28 33.78 16.54 7.70
N HIS A 29 33.77 15.22 7.97
CA HIS A 29 33.34 14.04 7.18
C HIS A 29 33.87 14.03 5.74
N SER A 30 34.50 12.99 5.21
CA SER A 30 34.86 11.68 5.75
C SER A 30 36.05 11.13 4.96
N GLU A 31 36.73 10.13 5.51
CA GLU A 31 37.65 9.30 4.74
C GLU A 31 36.85 8.61 3.60
N HIS A 32 37.35 8.66 2.36
CA HIS A 32 38.38 7.78 1.79
C HIS A 32 37.99 6.29 1.83
N SER A 33 37.88 5.74 0.63
CA SER A 33 37.97 4.33 0.29
C SER A 33 38.86 4.26 -0.98
N ASP A 34 39.62 3.21 -1.26
CA ASP A 34 39.61 1.85 -0.71
C ASP A 34 41.02 1.23 -0.75
N GLN A 35 41.22 0.18 0.07
CA GLN A 35 42.08 -1.02 -0.20
C GLN A 35 43.61 -0.81 -0.38
N ASP A 36 44.52 -1.67 0.10
CA ASP A 36 44.50 -3.00 0.76
C ASP A 36 45.48 -3.00 1.98
N GLU A 37 45.66 -3.99 2.87
CA GLU A 37 45.21 -5.40 3.01
C GLU A 37 45.37 -5.84 4.51
N ASP A 38 44.75 -6.96 4.94
CA ASP A 38 44.99 -7.78 6.17
C ASP A 38 44.90 -7.13 7.60
N SER A 39 44.07 -7.63 8.55
CA SER A 39 44.09 -8.88 9.38
C SER A 39 44.93 -8.73 10.68
N ASP A 40 44.59 -9.24 11.88
CA ASP A 40 43.51 -10.15 12.36
C ASP A 40 43.25 -9.99 13.91
N ASP A 41 42.31 -10.76 14.49
CA ASP A 41 42.31 -11.27 15.89
C ASP A 41 42.36 -10.34 17.14
N ASP A 42 41.52 -9.31 17.16
CA ASP A 42 40.19 -9.46 17.78
C ASP A 42 39.99 -10.68 18.81
N LYS A 43 39.88 -10.47 20.16
CA LYS A 43 38.71 -10.87 21.07
C LYS A 43 38.84 -11.38 22.60
N ILE A 44 37.98 -12.32 23.15
CA ILE A 44 37.67 -12.92 24.56
C ILE A 44 37.14 -11.90 25.66
N VAL A 45 37.52 -11.76 26.96
CA VAL A 45 36.46 -11.53 28.04
C VAL A 45 36.45 -10.43 29.13
N ARG A 46 35.18 -10.18 29.55
CA ARG A 46 34.60 -10.24 30.92
C ARG A 46 35.33 -11.10 31.99
N GLY A 47 35.49 -10.60 33.21
CA GLY A 47 35.63 -11.50 34.38
C GLY A 47 36.20 -10.79 35.59
N ALA A 48 35.30 -10.26 36.43
CA ALA A 48 35.58 -9.30 37.51
C ALA A 48 36.68 -9.73 38.48
N ARG A 49 37.55 -8.78 38.86
CA ARG A 49 38.67 -8.98 39.79
C ARG A 49 38.91 -7.71 40.62
N THR A 50 39.15 -7.95 41.91
CA THR A 50 40.28 -7.48 42.74
C THR A 50 40.89 -6.08 42.54
N SER A 51 41.43 -5.54 43.65
CA SER A 51 42.11 -4.24 43.78
C SER A 51 43.46 -4.08 43.03
N ALA A 52 43.72 -4.96 42.06
CA ALA A 52 44.73 -4.79 41.03
C ALA A 52 44.13 -4.20 39.74
N ASP A 53 42.89 -4.57 39.39
CA ASP A 53 42.23 -4.09 38.17
C ASP A 53 41.76 -2.62 38.34
N ILE A 54 41.38 -2.21 39.56
CA ILE A 54 41.14 -0.78 39.91
C ILE A 54 42.41 0.06 39.68
N ARG A 55 43.57 -0.42 40.14
CA ARG A 55 44.87 0.23 39.88
C ARG A 55 45.34 0.13 38.42
N LYS A 56 44.68 -0.70 37.60
CA LYS A 56 44.88 -0.74 36.15
C LYS A 56 43.98 0.28 35.44
N TYR A 57 42.79 0.55 35.98
CA TYR A 57 41.91 1.63 35.54
C TYR A 57 42.53 3.02 35.80
N ASP A 58 43.00 3.29 37.02
CA ASP A 58 43.70 4.53 37.38
C ASP A 58 44.97 4.77 36.53
N ARG A 59 45.58 3.70 36.02
CA ARG A 59 46.72 3.76 35.11
C ARG A 59 46.29 4.11 33.68
N GLY A 60 45.19 3.54 33.20
CA GLY A 60 44.61 3.87 31.89
C GLY A 60 44.27 5.35 31.76
N VAL A 61 43.65 5.95 32.78
CA VAL A 61 43.33 7.39 32.82
C VAL A 61 44.59 8.27 32.67
N LEU A 62 45.74 7.84 33.22
CA LEU A 62 47.01 8.57 33.09
C LEU A 62 47.70 8.36 31.75
N GLU A 63 47.49 7.21 31.10
CA GLU A 63 48.03 6.93 29.77
C GLU A 63 47.16 7.60 28.67
N GLU A 64 45.84 7.72 28.87
CA GLU A 64 44.93 8.54 28.04
C GLU A 64 45.20 10.06 28.13
N GLU A 65 45.56 10.59 29.30
CA GLU A 65 46.02 11.99 29.40
C GLU A 65 47.32 12.24 28.62
N GLU A 66 48.24 11.26 28.55
CA GLU A 66 49.53 11.41 27.86
C GLU A 66 49.40 11.26 26.33
N GLU A 67 48.53 10.36 25.82
CA GLU A 67 48.18 10.33 24.38
C GLU A 67 47.47 11.61 23.91
N ARG A 68 46.64 12.23 24.77
CA ARG A 68 45.96 13.49 24.47
C ARG A 68 46.93 14.67 24.37
N ASP A 69 47.97 14.73 25.20
CA ASP A 69 49.04 15.72 25.08
C ASP A 69 49.93 15.46 23.84
N GLU A 70 50.18 14.19 23.47
CA GLU A 70 50.86 13.83 22.21
C GLU A 70 50.08 14.27 20.96
N LEU A 71 48.76 14.08 20.94
CA LEU A 71 47.90 14.53 19.82
C LEU A 71 47.93 16.06 19.63
N LEU A 72 48.04 16.82 20.72
CA LEU A 72 48.23 18.27 20.67
C LEU A 72 49.60 18.65 20.08
N GLU A 73 50.68 17.98 20.47
CA GLU A 73 51.99 18.17 19.83
C GLU A 73 52.00 17.78 18.33
N ARG A 74 51.30 16.71 17.97
CA ARG A 74 51.27 16.19 16.60
C ARG A 74 50.49 17.12 15.66
N ASN A 75 49.40 17.73 16.12
CA ASN A 75 48.69 18.77 15.39
C ASN A 75 49.51 20.08 15.27
N LEU A 76 50.21 20.50 16.33
CA LEU A 76 51.12 21.66 16.26
C LEU A 76 52.29 21.46 15.27
N LYS A 77 52.74 20.22 15.07
CA LYS A 77 53.75 19.87 14.05
C LYS A 77 53.16 19.82 12.63
N ARG A 78 51.90 19.42 12.46
CA ARG A 78 51.19 19.47 11.16
C ARG A 78 50.90 20.90 10.69
N GLY A 79 50.53 21.80 11.60
CA GLY A 79 50.29 23.23 11.32
C GLY A 79 51.54 24.05 10.94
N ARG A 80 52.72 23.44 10.79
CA ARG A 80 54.01 24.14 10.57
C ARG A 80 54.77 23.74 9.30
N ARG A 81 54.10 23.08 8.34
CA ARG A 81 54.62 22.78 6.99
C ARG A 81 53.53 22.86 5.91
N GLY A 82 53.44 23.98 5.19
CA GLY A 82 52.67 24.06 3.93
C GLY A 82 51.68 25.22 3.79
N SER A 83 52.16 26.46 3.86
CA SER A 83 51.51 27.60 3.18
C SER A 83 52.41 27.98 1.98
N ALA A 84 51.94 28.38 0.80
CA ALA A 84 50.59 28.81 0.39
C ALA A 84 50.16 28.06 -0.93
N LEU A 85 49.32 28.52 -1.88
CA LEU A 85 48.71 29.83 -2.22
C LEU A 85 47.39 29.62 -3.06
N GLU A 86 47.07 30.52 -3.99
CA GLU A 86 45.91 30.55 -4.93
C GLU A 86 45.84 29.35 -5.92
N GLY A 87 44.74 29.08 -6.66
CA GLY A 87 43.39 29.69 -6.70
C GLY A 87 42.65 29.43 -8.04
N ILE A 88 41.32 29.60 -8.05
CA ILE A 88 40.38 29.52 -9.21
C ILE A 88 40.03 28.12 -9.78
N SER A 89 38.73 27.95 -10.05
CA SER A 89 38.05 26.96 -10.92
C SER A 89 37.81 25.53 -10.44
N SER A 90 36.84 24.89 -11.11
CA SER A 90 36.08 23.72 -10.67
C SER A 90 36.37 22.44 -11.47
N GLY A 91 36.18 21.30 -10.82
CA GLY A 91 35.82 20.04 -11.50
C GLY A 91 36.91 18.96 -11.47
N LEU A 92 36.49 17.75 -11.12
CA LEU A 92 37.30 16.54 -11.17
C LEU A 92 37.68 16.21 -12.63
N ARG A 93 38.84 16.68 -13.08
CA ARG A 93 39.54 16.03 -14.21
C ARG A 93 40.16 14.73 -13.72
N GLY A 94 39.43 13.63 -13.94
CA GLY A 94 40.10 12.35 -14.15
C GLY A 94 40.95 12.40 -15.44
N LEU A 95 42.02 11.60 -15.45
CA LEU A 95 42.89 11.13 -16.55
C LEU A 95 44.19 10.64 -15.86
N TRP A 96 44.85 9.53 -16.20
CA TRP A 96 45.03 8.88 -17.50
C TRP A 96 45.68 9.77 -18.58
N SER A 97 46.51 10.72 -18.14
CA SER A 97 47.68 11.24 -18.88
C SER A 97 48.73 11.66 -17.84
N LYS A 98 50.05 11.57 -18.03
CA LYS A 98 50.86 11.23 -19.22
C LYS A 98 50.72 12.15 -20.43
N SER A 99 50.85 13.46 -20.21
CA SER A 99 51.86 14.28 -20.92
C SER A 99 51.99 15.72 -20.38
N HIS A 100 53.24 16.15 -20.12
CA HIS A 100 53.84 17.49 -20.31
C HIS A 100 53.14 18.80 -19.81
N VAL A 101 53.82 19.95 -19.57
CA VAL A 101 55.14 20.35 -19.00
C VAL A 101 55.20 21.91 -19.02
N LEU A 102 56.06 22.57 -18.20
CA LEU A 102 56.23 24.06 -18.02
C LEU A 102 55.12 24.73 -17.16
N LEU A 103 55.32 25.73 -16.26
CA LEU A 103 56.28 26.87 -16.06
C LEU A 103 55.92 28.17 -16.84
N PRO A 104 56.20 29.39 -16.32
CA PRO A 104 55.88 29.95 -14.98
C PRO A 104 55.49 31.47 -14.99
N GLY A 105 55.17 32.10 -13.83
CA GLY A 105 55.49 33.54 -13.63
C GLY A 105 54.64 34.47 -12.73
N THR A 106 55.18 34.85 -11.54
CA THR A 106 55.00 36.16 -10.83
C THR A 106 53.60 36.51 -10.26
N VAL A 107 53.37 37.40 -9.26
CA VAL A 107 54.11 38.50 -8.55
C VAL A 107 53.74 38.46 -7.01
N ASN A 108 54.67 38.54 -6.03
CA ASN A 108 55.06 39.69 -5.15
C ASN A 108 53.89 40.62 -4.63
N GLU A 109 53.81 41.20 -3.40
CA GLU A 109 54.54 41.26 -2.10
C GLU A 109 53.59 41.94 -1.05
N GLY A 110 53.66 41.89 0.30
CA GLY A 110 54.50 41.26 1.34
C GLY A 110 54.27 41.92 2.75
N PHE A 111 55.26 41.88 3.65
CA PHE A 111 55.34 42.50 5.02
C PHE A 111 54.41 41.99 6.17
N SER A 112 54.79 41.92 7.46
CA SER A 112 56.14 41.78 8.11
C SER A 112 56.09 41.55 9.65
N LYS A 113 56.88 40.57 10.19
CA LYS A 113 57.54 40.52 11.55
C LYS A 113 56.63 40.52 12.81
N GLN A 114 57.04 40.12 14.04
CA GLN A 114 58.23 39.48 14.65
C GLN A 114 57.72 38.69 15.89
N ASP A 115 57.98 37.39 16.07
CA ASP A 115 59.09 36.75 16.82
C ASP A 115 59.22 37.09 18.33
N ASP A 116 58.68 36.20 19.19
CA ASP A 116 58.99 36.04 20.63
C ASP A 116 58.65 34.59 21.07
N GLY A 117 59.55 33.65 20.78
CA GLY A 117 59.26 32.21 20.91
C GLY A 117 59.75 31.50 22.18
N THR A 118 60.73 32.07 22.90
CA THR A 118 61.62 31.27 23.78
C THR A 118 61.27 31.32 25.27
N GLU A 119 60.71 32.42 25.79
CA GLU A 119 60.46 32.55 27.24
C GLU A 119 59.28 31.67 27.73
N VAL A 120 58.45 31.16 26.81
CA VAL A 120 57.26 30.35 27.13
C VAL A 120 57.60 28.87 27.36
N GLU A 121 58.59 28.31 26.66
CA GLU A 121 58.97 26.90 26.80
C GLU A 121 59.66 26.61 28.14
N GLU A 122 60.54 27.50 28.59
CA GLU A 122 61.27 27.31 29.85
C GLU A 122 60.33 27.31 31.08
N LYS A 123 59.37 28.24 31.09
CA LYS A 123 58.28 28.30 32.11
C LYS A 123 57.36 27.07 32.08
N ARG A 124 57.24 26.37 30.94
CA ARG A 124 56.52 25.07 30.85
C ARG A 124 57.33 23.93 31.45
N ARG A 125 58.65 23.89 31.25
CA ARG A 125 59.53 22.83 31.77
C ARG A 125 59.55 22.79 33.31
N GLU A 126 59.57 23.95 33.97
CA GLU A 126 59.46 24.01 35.44
C GLU A 126 58.12 23.45 35.98
N ARG A 127 57.01 23.68 35.27
CA ARG A 127 55.69 23.16 35.67
C ARG A 127 55.63 21.63 35.62
N ARG A 128 56.28 20.98 34.65
CA ARG A 128 56.35 19.50 34.55
C ARG A 128 57.09 18.92 35.76
N ASN A 129 58.24 19.49 36.13
CA ASN A 129 59.02 19.07 37.31
C ASN A 129 58.25 19.24 38.64
N ARG A 130 57.46 20.31 38.81
CA ARG A 130 56.61 20.49 40.01
C ARG A 130 55.49 19.45 40.11
N ARG A 131 54.89 19.02 38.98
CA ARG A 131 53.86 17.97 38.96
C ARG A 131 54.42 16.61 39.39
N GLN A 132 55.61 16.23 38.91
CA GLN A 132 56.24 14.94 39.21
C GLN A 132 56.46 14.74 40.72
N LYS A 133 57.03 15.73 41.42
CA LYS A 133 57.20 15.69 42.90
C LYS A 133 55.88 15.62 43.67
N LYS A 134 54.77 16.13 43.11
CA LYS A 134 53.44 16.01 43.74
C LYS A 134 52.91 14.57 43.64
N ARG A 135 53.16 13.87 42.54
CA ARG A 135 52.77 12.45 42.36
C ARG A 135 53.49 11.53 43.34
N GLU A 136 54.80 11.73 43.51
CA GLU A 136 55.62 10.99 44.47
C GLU A 136 55.12 11.15 45.92
N LYS A 137 54.70 12.36 46.32
CA LYS A 137 54.11 12.58 47.65
C LYS A 137 52.75 11.88 47.81
N LEU A 138 51.84 12.03 46.84
CA LEU A 138 50.49 11.45 46.92
C LEU A 138 50.49 9.92 47.00
N MET A 139 51.51 9.25 46.45
CA MET A 139 51.69 7.79 46.58
C MET A 139 52.16 7.33 47.97
N GLY A 140 52.61 8.23 48.86
CA GLY A 140 52.93 7.90 50.25
C GLY A 140 51.73 8.00 51.20
N ASP A 141 50.93 9.05 51.04
CA ASP A 141 49.88 9.41 52.00
C ASP A 141 48.61 8.51 51.88
N ALA A 142 48.37 7.87 50.72
CA ALA A 142 47.18 7.05 50.44
C ALA A 142 47.25 5.61 51.03
N SER A 143 47.72 5.46 52.26
CA SER A 143 48.00 4.16 52.90
C SER A 143 47.09 3.79 54.09
N HIS A 144 46.23 4.69 54.57
CA HIS A 144 45.44 4.53 55.80
C HIS A 144 44.03 5.19 55.70
N GLY A 145 43.05 4.68 56.47
CA GLY A 145 41.64 5.11 56.52
C GLY A 145 40.71 4.09 55.83
N GLU A 146 39.84 3.29 56.47
CA GLU A 146 38.89 3.46 57.61
C GLU A 146 37.59 4.20 57.23
N ASP A 147 36.50 3.46 57.01
CA ASP A 147 35.40 3.30 57.99
C ASP A 147 34.30 2.35 57.47
N GLY A 148 33.52 1.75 58.37
CA GLY A 148 32.43 0.84 57.99
C GLY A 148 31.40 0.53 59.09
N GLU A 149 30.12 0.72 58.72
CA GLU A 149 28.90 0.05 59.20
C GLU A 149 28.48 0.16 60.69
N LEU A 150 27.18 0.45 60.92
CA LEU A 150 26.53 0.47 62.23
C LEU A 150 25.02 0.12 62.09
N MET A 151 24.39 -0.19 63.23
CA MET A 151 23.00 -0.68 63.43
C MET A 151 22.85 -2.18 63.13
N PHE A 152 22.81 -3.07 64.14
CA PHE A 152 21.67 -3.44 65.02
C PHE A 152 20.61 -4.31 64.29
N GLU A 153 19.94 -5.31 64.89
CA GLU A 153 19.70 -5.57 66.34
C GLU A 153 19.35 -7.06 66.64
N MET A 154 19.49 -7.48 67.92
CA MET A 154 18.93 -8.71 68.55
C MET A 154 19.44 -10.08 68.01
N GLU A 155 19.35 -11.21 68.73
CA GLU A 155 18.69 -11.56 70.01
C GLU A 155 19.66 -12.32 70.95
N GLY A 156 19.43 -12.31 72.28
CA GLY A 156 20.39 -12.82 73.27
C GLY A 156 19.87 -13.91 74.22
N GLY A 157 20.62 -15.01 74.36
CA GLY A 157 20.49 -16.02 75.42
C GLY A 157 21.64 -15.93 76.43
N ARG A 158 21.37 -16.11 77.73
CA ARG A 158 22.27 -15.70 78.83
C ARG A 158 22.45 -16.81 79.89
N MET A 159 23.52 -16.68 80.69
CA MET A 159 23.89 -17.46 81.89
C MET A 159 24.70 -18.73 81.57
N LYS A 160 25.71 -19.21 82.30
CA LYS A 160 26.55 -18.86 83.50
C LYS A 160 27.08 -20.25 83.99
N GLU A 161 28.15 -20.45 84.74
CA GLU A 161 29.37 -19.68 85.08
C GLU A 161 30.34 -20.63 85.81
N GLY A 162 31.66 -20.47 85.60
CA GLY A 162 32.73 -21.12 86.40
C GLY A 162 32.95 -22.63 86.20
N SER A 163 34.08 -23.20 86.64
CA SER A 163 35.38 -22.63 87.01
C SER A 163 36.44 -23.73 87.25
N ALA A 164 37.73 -23.34 87.22
CA ALA A 164 38.88 -24.00 87.85
C ALA A 164 39.54 -25.29 87.26
N THR A 165 40.86 -25.17 87.02
CA THR A 165 41.96 -26.18 87.15
C THR A 165 42.02 -27.43 86.25
N GLY A 166 43.20 -27.72 85.64
CA GLY A 166 43.49 -29.10 85.18
C GLY A 166 44.60 -29.43 84.13
N SER A 167 45.85 -28.98 84.28
CA SER A 167 47.10 -29.74 83.97
C SER A 167 47.33 -30.55 82.64
N SER A 168 48.39 -30.18 81.89
CA SER A 168 49.23 -31.01 80.97
C SER A 168 48.62 -31.49 79.62
N SER A 169 49.39 -31.87 78.58
CA SER A 169 50.86 -32.07 78.45
C SER A 169 51.45 -31.65 77.08
N GLU A 170 52.77 -31.86 76.91
CA GLU A 170 53.63 -31.48 75.77
C GLU A 170 53.42 -32.33 74.49
N THR A 171 53.79 -31.81 73.31
CA THR A 171 54.84 -32.38 72.41
C THR A 171 55.16 -31.43 71.24
N ASP A 172 56.25 -31.70 70.51
CA ASP A 172 56.91 -30.80 69.54
C ASP A 172 56.97 -31.43 68.12
N GLU A 173 57.70 -30.79 67.19
CA GLU A 173 57.97 -31.17 65.78
C GLU A 173 56.86 -30.84 64.74
N SER A 174 57.11 -29.78 63.94
CA SER A 174 56.29 -29.38 62.79
C SER A 174 57.15 -28.67 61.73
N ASP A 175 57.62 -29.40 60.71
CA ASP A 175 58.34 -28.80 59.58
C ASP A 175 58.15 -29.54 58.23
N ASP A 176 58.62 -28.91 57.15
CA ASP A 176 58.81 -29.40 55.77
C ASP A 176 57.65 -29.98 54.94
N ALA A 177 56.50 -30.35 55.52
CA ALA A 177 55.40 -30.95 54.74
C ALA A 177 54.79 -30.01 53.67
N ASP A 178 54.56 -28.74 54.01
CA ASP A 178 53.63 -27.87 53.26
C ASP A 178 54.25 -27.17 52.04
N ARG A 179 55.59 -26.99 52.02
CA ARG A 179 56.30 -26.25 50.95
C ARG A 179 56.18 -26.90 49.57
N ARG A 180 55.92 -28.22 49.50
CA ARG A 180 55.71 -28.92 48.22
C ARG A 180 54.33 -28.68 47.60
N GLY A 181 53.33 -28.25 48.38
CA GLY A 181 52.02 -27.87 47.86
C GLY A 181 52.06 -26.58 47.01
N LEU A 182 52.85 -25.59 47.43
CA LEU A 182 52.89 -24.27 46.81
C LEU A 182 53.54 -24.23 45.41
N LEU A 183 54.46 -25.15 45.10
CA LEU A 183 55.09 -25.18 43.77
C LEU A 183 54.18 -25.80 42.70
N ASN A 184 53.37 -26.80 43.05
CA ASN A 184 52.34 -27.33 42.14
C ASN A 184 51.27 -26.27 41.80
N ALA A 185 51.00 -25.32 42.71
CA ALA A 185 50.12 -24.19 42.43
C ALA A 185 50.71 -23.19 41.42
N ARG A 186 52.05 -23.13 41.26
CA ARG A 186 52.74 -22.22 40.33
C ARG A 186 52.58 -22.63 38.87
N ASP A 187 52.63 -23.93 38.58
CA ASP A 187 52.45 -24.41 37.20
C ASP A 187 50.96 -24.42 36.81
N GLN A 188 50.05 -24.65 37.75
CA GLN A 188 48.63 -24.34 37.57
C GLN A 188 48.40 -22.85 37.26
N ALA A 189 49.16 -21.93 37.87
CA ALA A 189 49.06 -20.51 37.57
C ALA A 189 49.52 -20.17 36.14
N MET A 190 50.50 -20.89 35.59
CA MET A 190 50.92 -20.75 34.18
C MET A 190 49.84 -21.28 33.21
N GLN A 191 49.26 -22.45 33.45
CA GLN A 191 48.11 -22.93 32.66
C GLN A 191 46.90 -21.98 32.74
N ARG A 192 46.59 -21.46 33.93
CA ARG A 192 45.57 -20.40 34.12
C ARG A 192 45.90 -19.12 33.35
N LYS A 193 47.18 -18.81 33.08
CA LYS A 193 47.60 -17.65 32.29
C LYS A 193 47.34 -17.85 30.79
N ASN A 194 47.66 -19.01 30.22
CA ASN A 194 47.29 -19.33 28.83
C ASN A 194 45.78 -19.49 28.67
N SER A 195 45.10 -20.13 29.62
CA SER A 195 43.64 -20.08 29.69
C SER A 195 43.16 -18.64 29.70
N ARG A 196 43.85 -17.69 30.37
CA ARG A 196 43.53 -16.25 30.33
C ARG A 196 43.78 -15.52 29.00
N TRP A 197 44.44 -16.14 28.02
CA TRP A 197 44.51 -15.65 26.63
C TRP A 197 43.64 -16.49 25.67
N ALA A 198 43.27 -17.72 26.04
CA ALA A 198 41.94 -18.27 25.73
C ALA A 198 40.82 -17.62 26.60
N TRP A 199 41.14 -16.47 27.21
CA TRP A 199 40.25 -15.43 27.67
C TRP A 199 40.60 -14.07 26.97
N CYS A 200 41.34 -14.06 25.82
CA CYS A 200 41.38 -13.07 24.70
C CYS A 200 41.27 -13.65 23.20
N ALA A 201 40.05 -13.98 22.70
CA ALA A 201 39.50 -14.53 21.41
C ALA A 201 37.90 -14.71 21.23
N ILE A 202 36.96 -14.80 22.23
CA ILE A 202 35.45 -14.96 22.05
C ILE A 202 34.41 -14.02 22.79
N TYR A 203 34.37 -13.61 24.07
CA TYR A 203 33.31 -12.67 24.54
C TYR A 203 33.40 -11.26 23.93
N LEU A 204 34.50 -10.91 23.25
CA LEU A 204 34.65 -9.76 22.38
C LEU A 204 34.28 -10.16 20.93
N LEU A 205 34.26 -11.46 20.53
CA LEU A 205 33.40 -11.97 19.42
C LEU A 205 31.95 -11.62 19.76
N ILE A 206 31.58 -11.76 21.03
CA ILE A 206 30.28 -11.34 21.53
C ILE A 206 30.21 -9.81 21.72
N ALA A 207 31.32 -9.07 21.86
CA ALA A 207 31.30 -7.60 21.81
C ALA A 207 31.07 -7.10 20.38
N LEU A 208 31.92 -7.40 19.40
CA LEU A 208 31.67 -7.00 18.00
C LEU A 208 30.45 -7.69 17.40
N GLY A 209 30.07 -8.88 17.86
CA GLY A 209 28.78 -9.49 17.51
C GLY A 209 27.60 -8.67 18.05
N PHE A 210 27.72 -8.13 19.26
CA PHE A 210 26.74 -7.19 19.83
C PHE A 210 26.80 -5.81 19.17
N THR A 211 27.97 -5.31 18.78
CA THR A 211 28.13 -4.07 18.00
C THR A 211 27.54 -4.22 16.59
N ALA A 212 27.73 -5.37 15.94
CA ALA A 212 27.11 -5.69 14.66
C ALA A 212 25.58 -5.81 14.79
N LEU A 213 25.08 -6.48 15.85
CA LEU A 213 23.65 -6.50 16.17
C LEU A 213 23.09 -5.10 16.45
N LEU A 214 23.82 -4.23 17.15
CA LEU A 214 23.44 -2.84 17.38
C LEU A 214 23.47 -2.01 16.09
N LEU A 215 24.44 -2.24 15.19
CA LEU A 215 24.49 -1.60 13.88
C LEU A 215 23.36 -2.07 12.96
N VAL A 216 22.98 -3.35 13.01
CA VAL A 216 21.80 -3.88 12.31
C VAL A 216 20.50 -3.33 12.92
N ALA A 217 20.37 -3.30 14.25
CA ALA A 217 19.23 -2.70 14.93
C ALA A 217 19.10 -1.19 14.66
N TRP A 218 20.22 -0.47 14.56
CA TRP A 218 20.26 0.94 14.16
C TRP A 218 19.90 1.12 12.67
N LYS A 219 20.38 0.24 11.78
CA LYS A 219 20.06 0.26 10.35
C LYS A 219 18.58 -0.08 10.08
N LEU A 220 17.98 -0.95 10.89
CA LEU A 220 16.54 -1.23 10.90
C LEU A 220 15.74 -0.08 11.53
N SER A 221 16.21 0.50 12.64
CA SER A 221 15.63 1.71 13.25
C SER A 221 15.62 2.89 12.27
N LYS A 222 16.62 3.01 11.39
CA LYS A 222 16.66 3.98 10.29
C LYS A 222 15.65 3.76 9.15
N LYS A 223 14.80 2.70 9.17
CA LYS A 223 13.56 2.69 8.36
C LYS A 223 12.48 3.61 8.93
N ALA A 224 12.66 4.19 10.13
CA ALA A 224 11.68 5.11 10.70
C ALA A 224 11.58 6.42 9.88
N ARG A 225 10.35 6.69 9.41
CA ARG A 225 9.85 8.01 8.97
C ARG A 225 10.53 8.61 7.74
N PHE A 226 10.16 8.11 6.56
CA PHE A 226 10.14 8.93 5.33
C PHE A 226 9.02 9.98 5.39
N THR A 227 9.07 10.92 6.35
CA THR A 227 8.32 12.17 6.16
C THR A 227 8.97 12.93 5.02
N LYS A 228 8.41 12.85 3.81
CA LYS A 228 8.95 13.53 2.62
C LYS A 228 9.03 15.05 2.90
N GLU A 229 10.23 15.55 3.18
CA GLU A 229 10.43 16.90 3.74
C GLU A 229 10.13 18.00 2.72
N ASN A 230 10.28 17.70 1.43
CA ASN A 230 10.05 18.62 0.30
C ASN A 230 8.67 18.45 -0.35
N GLN A 231 7.61 18.27 0.44
CA GLN A 231 6.23 18.35 -0.08
C GLN A 231 5.79 19.81 -0.20
N ILE A 232 5.18 20.17 -1.33
CA ILE A 232 4.53 21.48 -1.49
C ILE A 232 3.18 21.41 -0.78
N PHE A 233 2.95 22.33 0.16
CA PHE A 233 1.68 22.46 0.86
C PHE A 233 0.85 23.59 0.24
N LEU A 234 -0.42 23.31 -0.01
CA LEU A 234 -1.45 24.28 -0.39
C LEU A 234 -2.34 24.57 0.84
N SER A 235 -2.96 25.74 0.90
CA SER A 235 -3.89 26.08 1.98
C SER A 235 -5.26 26.46 1.44
N ASN A 236 -6.29 25.92 2.08
CA ASN A 236 -7.70 26.22 1.82
C ASN A 236 -8.22 27.42 2.66
N GLY A 237 -7.32 28.07 3.42
CA GLY A 237 -7.61 29.16 4.34
C GLY A 237 -7.77 28.75 5.81
N THR A 238 -7.95 27.47 6.12
CA THR A 238 -8.10 26.96 7.50
C THR A 238 -7.07 25.89 7.87
N ALA A 239 -6.57 25.13 6.90
CA ALA A 239 -5.67 24.00 7.07
C ALA A 239 -4.56 23.99 5.99
N LEU A 240 -3.60 23.07 6.12
CA LEU A 240 -2.54 22.82 5.13
C LEU A 240 -2.68 21.42 4.53
N PHE A 241 -2.72 21.35 3.21
CA PHE A 241 -2.83 20.12 2.44
C PHE A 241 -1.51 19.86 1.71
N ALA A 242 -0.89 18.72 2.01
CA ALA A 242 0.12 18.12 1.12
C ALA A 242 -0.55 17.67 -0.19
N PRO A 243 0.19 17.15 -1.19
CA PRO A 243 -0.42 16.55 -2.38
C PRO A 243 -1.39 15.43 -1.99
N THR A 244 -2.69 15.68 -2.12
CA THR A 244 -3.77 14.78 -1.75
C THR A 244 -4.53 14.36 -3.02
N THR A 245 -4.79 13.07 -3.16
CA THR A 245 -5.53 12.49 -4.30
C THR A 245 -6.66 11.59 -3.79
N ILE A 246 -7.87 11.88 -4.26
CA ILE A 246 -9.07 11.08 -4.07
C ILE A 246 -9.25 10.22 -5.32
N LEU A 247 -9.26 8.90 -5.17
CA LEU A 247 -9.47 7.93 -6.23
C LEU A 247 -10.81 7.23 -6.01
N ILE A 248 -11.74 7.36 -6.95
CA ILE A 248 -13.08 6.77 -6.84
C ILE A 248 -13.28 5.79 -7.98
N SER A 249 -13.57 4.52 -7.65
CA SER A 249 -13.97 3.53 -8.64
C SER A 249 -15.48 3.34 -8.64
N LEU A 250 -16.09 3.51 -9.82
CA LEU A 250 -17.48 3.22 -10.10
C LEU A 250 -17.56 1.88 -10.82
N ASP A 251 -17.95 0.81 -10.13
CA ASP A 251 -17.94 -0.54 -10.68
C ASP A 251 -18.89 -0.67 -11.89
N GLY A 252 -18.47 -1.42 -12.90
CA GLY A 252 -19.25 -1.67 -14.13
C GLY A 252 -19.60 -0.43 -14.96
N PHE A 253 -19.11 0.78 -14.60
CA PHE A 253 -19.51 2.03 -15.23
C PHE A 253 -18.93 2.16 -16.65
N ARG A 254 -19.76 1.80 -17.63
CA ARG A 254 -19.42 1.74 -19.06
C ARG A 254 -19.25 3.14 -19.67
N ALA A 255 -18.24 3.32 -20.53
CA ALA A 255 -17.84 4.63 -21.03
C ALA A 255 -18.91 5.40 -21.86
N ASP A 256 -19.91 4.71 -22.45
CA ASP A 256 -21.04 5.34 -23.12
C ASP A 256 -22.11 5.89 -22.17
N PHE A 257 -22.12 5.50 -20.89
CA PHE A 257 -23.13 5.97 -19.94
C PHE A 257 -23.11 7.50 -19.78
N LEU A 258 -21.93 8.13 -19.94
CA LEU A 258 -21.73 9.58 -19.98
C LEU A 258 -22.53 10.28 -21.10
N LYS A 259 -22.91 9.57 -22.16
CA LYS A 259 -23.64 10.13 -23.31
C LYS A 259 -25.16 10.10 -23.15
N ARG A 260 -25.67 9.44 -22.10
CA ARG A 260 -27.11 9.16 -21.91
C ARG A 260 -27.92 10.35 -21.38
N GLY A 261 -27.28 11.48 -21.09
CA GLY A 261 -27.94 12.69 -20.58
C GLY A 261 -28.45 12.57 -19.14
N ILE A 262 -27.94 11.61 -18.36
CA ILE A 262 -28.31 11.34 -16.96
C ILE A 262 -27.12 11.47 -15.98
N THR A 263 -25.99 12.01 -16.47
CA THR A 263 -24.71 12.12 -15.76
C THR A 263 -24.20 13.58 -15.74
N PRO A 264 -25.02 14.58 -15.36
CA PRO A 264 -24.64 15.99 -15.48
C PRO A 264 -23.33 16.34 -14.75
N ARG A 265 -23.06 15.80 -13.55
CA ARG A 265 -21.81 16.13 -12.83
C ARG A 265 -20.58 15.44 -13.37
N LEU A 266 -20.66 14.17 -13.78
CA LEU A 266 -19.56 13.51 -14.48
C LEU A 266 -19.24 14.23 -15.80
N ASN A 267 -20.25 14.69 -16.53
CA ASN A 267 -20.05 15.42 -17.77
C ASN A 267 -19.43 16.81 -17.51
N THR A 268 -19.91 17.56 -16.51
CA THR A 268 -19.23 18.79 -16.06
C THR A 268 -17.79 18.51 -15.60
N PHE A 269 -17.53 17.39 -14.93
CA PHE A 269 -16.18 17.02 -14.48
C PHE A 269 -15.22 16.65 -15.63
N VAL A 270 -15.74 16.16 -16.76
CA VAL A 270 -14.99 16.05 -18.04
C VAL A 270 -14.73 17.44 -18.63
N GLU A 271 -15.73 18.31 -18.70
CA GLU A 271 -15.59 19.69 -19.22
C GLU A 271 -14.64 20.56 -18.36
N GLU A 272 -14.55 20.28 -17.07
CA GLU A 272 -13.63 20.92 -16.11
C GLU A 272 -12.27 20.20 -15.95
N GLY A 273 -12.05 19.10 -16.68
CA GLY A 273 -11.00 18.11 -16.38
C GLY A 273 -10.14 17.66 -17.57
N ILE A 274 -9.41 16.58 -17.34
CA ILE A 274 -8.62 15.86 -18.35
C ILE A 274 -8.96 14.36 -18.36
N SER A 275 -9.31 13.83 -19.53
CA SER A 275 -9.81 12.45 -19.72
C SER A 275 -9.49 11.88 -21.11
N PRO A 276 -9.30 10.56 -21.27
CA PRO A 276 -9.45 9.92 -22.55
C PRO A 276 -10.94 9.81 -22.93
N VAL A 277 -11.24 9.44 -24.18
CA VAL A 277 -12.62 9.13 -24.59
C VAL A 277 -13.12 7.77 -24.07
N TYR A 278 -12.21 6.94 -23.56
CA TYR A 278 -12.44 5.74 -22.74
C TYR A 278 -11.09 5.22 -22.22
N MET A 279 -11.14 4.39 -21.17
CA MET A 279 -10.03 3.56 -20.71
C MET A 279 -10.30 2.10 -21.07
N ASN A 280 -9.27 1.35 -21.48
CA ASN A 280 -9.38 -0.10 -21.65
C ASN A 280 -9.12 -0.80 -20.30
N PRO A 281 -9.92 -1.81 -19.91
CA PRO A 281 -9.56 -2.72 -18.83
C PRO A 281 -8.36 -3.61 -19.20
N SER A 282 -7.93 -4.44 -18.25
CA SER A 282 -7.08 -5.61 -18.49
C SER A 282 -7.95 -6.85 -18.72
N PHE A 283 -7.39 -7.88 -19.35
CA PHE A 283 -8.10 -9.14 -19.59
C PHE A 283 -7.84 -10.16 -18.46
N PRO A 284 -8.87 -10.89 -17.97
CA PRO A 284 -10.30 -10.70 -18.24
C PRO A 284 -10.84 -9.41 -17.60
N SER A 285 -11.87 -8.83 -18.23
CA SER A 285 -12.49 -7.57 -17.78
C SER A 285 -13.47 -7.76 -16.60
N VAL A 286 -13.01 -8.42 -15.55
CA VAL A 286 -13.76 -8.70 -14.29
C VAL A 286 -13.18 -7.99 -13.08
N THR A 287 -14.02 -7.86 -12.05
CA THR A 287 -13.89 -6.89 -10.95
C THR A 287 -12.57 -6.94 -10.20
N PHE A 288 -12.26 -8.08 -9.57
CA PHE A 288 -11.10 -8.18 -8.66
C PHE A 288 -9.75 -8.02 -9.39
N PRO A 289 -9.53 -8.67 -10.56
CA PRO A 289 -8.35 -8.40 -11.38
C PRO A 289 -8.19 -6.93 -11.76
N ASN A 290 -9.25 -6.24 -12.19
CA ASN A 290 -9.12 -4.86 -12.69
C ASN A 290 -9.02 -3.82 -11.57
N HIS A 291 -9.78 -3.96 -10.48
CA HIS A 291 -9.59 -3.14 -9.29
C HIS A 291 -8.19 -3.29 -8.67
N TYR A 292 -7.57 -4.47 -8.75
CA TYR A 292 -6.22 -4.68 -8.25
C TYR A 292 -5.14 -4.26 -9.26
N THR A 293 -5.41 -4.37 -10.56
CA THR A 293 -4.60 -3.76 -11.64
C THR A 293 -4.49 -2.24 -11.44
N LEU A 294 -5.62 -1.54 -11.24
CA LEU A 294 -5.69 -0.09 -11.03
C LEU A 294 -4.76 0.42 -9.91
N VAL A 295 -4.52 -0.40 -8.87
CA VAL A 295 -3.69 -0.05 -7.70
C VAL A 295 -2.32 -0.73 -7.67
N THR A 296 -1.93 -1.51 -8.69
CA THR A 296 -0.59 -2.11 -8.79
C THR A 296 0.15 -1.76 -10.08
N GLY A 297 -0.59 -1.37 -11.12
CA GLY A 297 -0.08 -1.18 -12.48
C GLY A 297 0.39 -2.47 -13.15
N LEU A 298 0.06 -3.62 -12.58
CA LEU A 298 0.45 -4.94 -13.07
C LEU A 298 -0.71 -5.58 -13.84
N TYR A 299 -0.41 -6.44 -14.80
CA TYR A 299 -1.41 -7.31 -15.42
C TYR A 299 -1.86 -8.43 -14.45
N PRO A 300 -3.05 -9.02 -14.65
CA PRO A 300 -3.53 -10.18 -13.90
C PRO A 300 -2.56 -11.36 -13.86
N GLU A 301 -1.82 -11.65 -14.95
CA GLU A 301 -0.78 -12.69 -14.93
C GLU A 301 0.39 -12.38 -13.97
N SER A 302 0.67 -11.09 -13.73
CA SER A 302 1.79 -10.63 -12.91
C SER A 302 1.42 -10.43 -11.44
N HIS A 303 0.23 -9.89 -11.13
CA HIS A 303 -0.24 -9.73 -9.75
C HIS A 303 -0.97 -10.97 -9.20
N GLY A 304 -1.29 -11.94 -10.05
CA GLY A 304 -1.74 -13.28 -9.65
C GLY A 304 -3.19 -13.40 -9.21
N VAL A 305 -4.01 -12.36 -9.37
CA VAL A 305 -5.47 -12.43 -9.19
C VAL A 305 -6.06 -12.44 -10.59
N VAL A 306 -6.34 -13.64 -11.09
CA VAL A 306 -6.57 -13.89 -12.53
C VAL A 306 -8.04 -13.99 -12.91
N GLY A 307 -8.93 -13.97 -11.92
CA GLY A 307 -10.38 -13.96 -12.06
C GLY A 307 -11.04 -13.76 -10.70
N ASN A 308 -12.37 -13.64 -10.66
CA ASN A 308 -13.13 -13.64 -9.41
C ASN A 308 -13.20 -15.07 -8.79
N THR A 309 -12.93 -16.10 -9.59
CA THR A 309 -12.77 -17.52 -9.20
C THR A 309 -11.58 -18.14 -9.94
N PHE A 310 -10.75 -18.96 -9.27
CA PHE A 310 -9.70 -19.78 -9.91
C PHE A 310 -9.08 -20.80 -8.95
N TRP A 311 -8.52 -21.89 -9.48
CA TRP A 311 -7.72 -22.87 -8.74
C TRP A 311 -6.21 -22.55 -8.75
N ASP A 312 -5.56 -22.55 -7.59
CA ASP A 312 -4.10 -22.46 -7.48
C ASP A 312 -3.48 -23.85 -7.30
N GLU A 313 -2.77 -24.29 -8.35
CA GLU A 313 -2.18 -25.62 -8.45
C GLU A 313 -1.02 -25.87 -7.46
N LYS A 314 -0.38 -24.82 -6.92
CA LYS A 314 0.65 -24.94 -5.87
C LYS A 314 0.04 -24.98 -4.48
N LEU A 315 -1.00 -24.19 -4.22
CA LEU A 315 -1.68 -24.15 -2.93
C LEU A 315 -2.64 -25.34 -2.74
N LYS A 316 -3.14 -25.92 -3.84
CA LYS A 316 -4.24 -26.89 -3.86
C LYS A 316 -5.49 -26.36 -3.15
N GLU A 317 -5.80 -25.11 -3.46
CA GLU A 317 -6.93 -24.35 -2.94
C GLU A 317 -7.59 -23.55 -4.06
N GLU A 318 -8.89 -23.30 -3.89
CA GLU A 318 -9.70 -22.44 -4.76
C GLU A 318 -9.77 -21.02 -4.20
N PHE A 319 -9.47 -20.02 -5.03
CA PHE A 319 -9.85 -18.65 -4.79
C PHE A 319 -11.30 -18.43 -5.23
N TYR A 320 -12.12 -17.86 -4.35
CA TYR A 320 -13.49 -17.43 -4.66
C TYR A 320 -13.76 -16.13 -3.91
N TYR A 321 -13.95 -15.02 -4.65
CA TYR A 321 -13.86 -13.65 -4.12
C TYR A 321 -14.75 -13.30 -2.90
N THR A 322 -15.89 -13.99 -2.71
CA THR A 322 -16.81 -13.77 -1.58
C THR A 322 -16.48 -14.58 -0.32
N LYS A 323 -15.59 -15.58 -0.41
CA LYS A 323 -15.12 -16.35 0.76
C LYS A 323 -14.13 -15.50 1.54
N SER A 324 -14.19 -15.52 2.87
CA SER A 324 -13.24 -14.80 3.75
C SER A 324 -11.77 -15.09 3.41
N GLU A 325 -11.52 -16.32 2.98
CA GLU A 325 -10.24 -16.88 2.62
C GLU A 325 -9.62 -16.24 1.36
N ALA A 326 -10.41 -15.51 0.56
CA ALA A 326 -9.92 -14.67 -0.52
C ALA A 326 -9.04 -13.52 0.01
N MET A 327 -9.25 -13.05 1.25
CA MET A 327 -8.43 -12.01 1.88
C MET A 327 -7.16 -12.56 2.55
N HIS A 328 -6.76 -13.81 2.27
CA HIS A 328 -5.44 -14.30 2.65
C HIS A 328 -4.34 -13.75 1.71
N LYS A 329 -3.31 -13.09 2.24
CA LYS A 329 -2.21 -12.49 1.47
C LYS A 329 -1.47 -13.41 0.46
N LYS A 330 -1.65 -14.73 0.56
CA LYS A 330 -1.15 -15.72 -0.42
C LYS A 330 -1.72 -15.55 -1.83
N TRP A 331 -2.89 -14.93 -1.96
CA TRP A 331 -3.54 -14.70 -3.26
C TRP A 331 -3.03 -13.43 -3.97
N TRP A 332 -2.52 -12.46 -3.23
CA TRP A 332 -2.30 -11.09 -3.71
C TRP A 332 -0.80 -10.83 -3.93
N GLY A 333 -0.37 -10.80 -5.19
CA GLY A 333 1.00 -10.44 -5.57
C GLY A 333 1.19 -8.93 -5.74
N GLY A 334 2.42 -8.52 -6.07
CA GLY A 334 2.78 -7.10 -6.25
C GLY A 334 2.77 -6.29 -4.95
N GLU A 335 2.95 -4.97 -5.07
CA GLU A 335 2.76 -4.01 -3.98
C GLU A 335 1.64 -3.04 -4.36
N PRO A 336 0.52 -2.99 -3.62
CA PRO A 336 -0.58 -2.08 -3.93
C PRO A 336 -0.27 -0.63 -3.52
N LEU A 337 -0.95 0.31 -4.17
CA LEU A 337 -0.78 1.75 -4.05
C LEU A 337 -0.77 2.27 -2.60
N TRP A 338 -1.60 1.69 -1.71
CA TRP A 338 -1.60 2.05 -0.29
C TRP A 338 -0.33 1.61 0.43
N ALA A 339 0.19 0.42 0.15
CA ALA A 339 1.48 -0.02 0.69
C ALA A 339 2.63 0.82 0.13
N THR A 340 2.64 1.13 -1.17
CA THR A 340 3.62 2.03 -1.80
C THR A 340 3.61 3.44 -1.20
N ALA A 341 2.44 3.93 -0.80
CA ALA A 341 2.28 5.21 -0.12
C ALA A 341 2.76 5.18 1.34
N GLU A 342 2.28 4.26 2.18
CA GLU A 342 2.69 4.17 3.60
C GLU A 342 4.19 3.84 3.74
N ASN A 343 4.76 2.99 2.87
CA ASN A 343 6.20 2.72 2.78
C ASN A 343 7.04 3.99 2.52
N GLN A 344 6.46 4.99 1.85
CA GLN A 344 7.05 6.30 1.56
C GLN A 344 6.54 7.40 2.49
N GLY A 345 5.89 7.03 3.61
CA GLY A 345 5.39 7.95 4.65
C GLY A 345 4.18 8.80 4.25
N ILE A 346 3.44 8.40 3.21
CA ILE A 346 2.20 9.02 2.76
C ILE A 346 1.02 8.23 3.33
N ARG A 347 0.33 8.81 4.33
CA ARG A 347 -0.84 8.22 4.99
C ARG A 347 -2.00 7.99 4.01
N THR A 348 -2.73 6.89 4.16
CA THR A 348 -3.74 6.41 3.20
C THR A 348 -5.05 5.97 3.86
N ALA A 349 -6.18 6.30 3.26
CA ALA A 349 -7.48 5.80 3.67
C ALA A 349 -8.11 5.01 2.52
N ILE A 350 -8.46 3.75 2.79
CA ILE A 350 -9.01 2.84 1.79
C ILE A 350 -10.40 2.39 2.24
N HIS A 351 -11.41 2.79 1.49
CA HIS A 351 -12.81 2.55 1.76
C HIS A 351 -13.36 1.49 0.79
N MET A 352 -13.47 0.26 1.27
CA MET A 352 -14.05 -0.90 0.59
C MET A 352 -13.34 -1.41 -0.69
N TRP A 353 -12.11 -0.96 -1.01
CA TRP A 353 -11.44 -1.33 -2.26
C TRP A 353 -11.08 -2.83 -2.32
N PRO A 354 -11.32 -3.56 -3.44
CA PRO A 354 -10.96 -4.97 -3.56
C PRO A 354 -9.48 -5.28 -3.25
N GLY A 355 -9.24 -6.23 -2.34
CA GLY A 355 -7.90 -6.60 -1.87
C GLY A 355 -7.32 -5.73 -0.74
N SER A 356 -7.98 -4.64 -0.34
CA SER A 356 -7.50 -3.80 0.77
C SER A 356 -7.53 -4.49 2.13
N GLU A 357 -8.46 -5.42 2.35
CA GLU A 357 -8.52 -6.26 3.55
C GLU A 357 -7.53 -7.43 3.57
N ALA A 358 -6.66 -7.57 2.55
CA ALA A 358 -5.80 -8.74 2.40
C ALA A 358 -4.45 -8.66 3.15
N HIS A 359 -4.20 -7.61 3.93
CA HIS A 359 -3.01 -7.44 4.79
C HIS A 359 -1.68 -7.67 4.04
N ILE A 360 -1.58 -7.04 2.86
CA ILE A 360 -0.52 -7.29 1.87
C ILE A 360 0.82 -6.70 2.34
N MET A 361 1.88 -7.49 2.19
CA MET A 361 3.26 -7.15 2.59
C MET A 361 3.42 -6.73 4.07
N ASP A 362 2.44 -7.03 4.93
CA ASP A 362 2.37 -6.62 6.32
C ASP A 362 2.38 -5.08 6.51
N VAL A 363 1.80 -4.35 5.54
CA VAL A 363 1.64 -2.88 5.55
C VAL A 363 0.15 -2.51 5.51
N GLU A 364 -0.33 -1.91 6.60
CA GLU A 364 -1.72 -1.47 6.76
C GLU A 364 -1.93 -0.01 6.34
N PRO A 365 -3.04 0.33 5.66
CA PRO A 365 -3.49 1.71 5.49
C PRO A 365 -3.70 2.43 6.82
N ALA A 366 -3.52 3.76 6.84
CA ALA A 366 -3.89 4.62 7.97
C ALA A 366 -5.34 4.45 8.43
N TYR A 367 -6.26 4.26 7.48
CA TYR A 367 -7.67 3.95 7.70
C TYR A 367 -8.11 2.89 6.69
N LEU A 368 -8.81 1.85 7.16
CA LEU A 368 -9.31 0.75 6.33
C LEU A 368 -10.77 0.47 6.71
N ASP A 369 -11.70 0.77 5.81
CA ASP A 369 -13.12 0.43 5.98
C ASP A 369 -13.42 -0.87 5.21
N LYS A 370 -13.96 -1.86 5.93
CA LYS A 370 -14.30 -3.19 5.39
C LYS A 370 -15.43 -3.12 4.37
N TYR A 371 -15.45 -4.06 3.42
CA TYR A 371 -16.49 -4.14 2.39
C TYR A 371 -17.90 -4.28 3.00
N ASN A 372 -18.75 -3.28 2.74
CA ASN A 372 -20.17 -3.30 3.05
C ASN A 372 -21.01 -2.99 1.80
N GLY A 373 -21.46 -4.03 1.10
CA GLY A 373 -22.32 -3.89 -0.09
C GLY A 373 -23.68 -3.23 0.14
N GLN A 374 -24.08 -2.97 1.39
CA GLN A 374 -25.33 -2.28 1.74
C GLN A 374 -25.10 -0.81 2.18
N GLU A 375 -23.89 -0.25 1.99
CA GLU A 375 -23.63 1.14 2.36
C GLU A 375 -24.26 2.14 1.37
N LEU A 376 -25.16 2.98 1.91
CA LEU A 376 -25.83 4.04 1.16
C LEU A 376 -24.82 5.06 0.59
N LEU A 377 -25.04 5.47 -0.66
CA LEU A 377 -24.18 6.41 -1.41
C LEU A 377 -23.79 7.69 -0.63
N PRO A 378 -24.68 8.39 0.13
CA PRO A 378 -24.30 9.58 0.89
C PRO A 378 -23.36 9.30 2.09
N ASN A 379 -23.32 8.08 2.61
CA ASN A 379 -22.38 7.71 3.68
C ASN A 379 -20.94 7.70 3.15
N LYS A 380 -20.74 7.20 1.92
CA LYS A 380 -19.45 7.20 1.22
C LYS A 380 -18.90 8.62 1.05
N VAL A 381 -19.76 9.56 0.66
CA VAL A 381 -19.43 10.99 0.57
C VAL A 381 -19.05 11.54 1.95
N SER A 382 -19.89 11.27 2.94
CA SER A 382 -19.66 11.73 4.32
C SER A 382 -18.34 11.20 4.88
N ARG A 383 -17.97 9.96 4.56
CA ARG A 383 -16.72 9.31 4.96
C ARG A 383 -15.50 9.91 4.26
N VAL A 384 -15.56 10.15 2.95
CA VAL A 384 -14.48 10.83 2.21
C VAL A 384 -14.25 12.25 2.75
N LEU A 385 -15.33 12.98 3.07
CA LEU A 385 -15.24 14.33 3.65
C LEU A 385 -14.73 14.31 5.10
N GLU A 386 -15.15 13.37 5.94
CA GLU A 386 -14.61 13.17 7.30
C GLU A 386 -13.10 12.93 7.27
N LEU A 387 -12.63 12.09 6.33
CA LEU A 387 -11.21 11.79 6.15
C LEU A 387 -10.42 13.04 5.71
N LEU A 388 -11.00 13.95 4.93
CA LEU A 388 -10.38 15.24 4.58
C LEU A 388 -10.38 16.23 5.76
N ASP A 389 -11.39 16.19 6.63
CA ASP A 389 -11.50 17.08 7.80
C ASP A 389 -10.57 16.69 8.97
N LYS A 390 -9.90 15.53 8.90
CA LYS A 390 -8.84 15.11 9.83
C LYS A 390 -7.71 16.15 9.94
N PRO A 391 -6.99 16.23 11.08
CA PRO A 391 -5.89 17.19 11.26
C PRO A 391 -4.69 16.91 10.34
N GLY A 392 -4.17 17.95 9.68
CA GLY A 392 -2.93 17.89 8.89
C GLY A 392 -1.68 18.19 9.73
N ARG A 393 -0.55 18.52 9.07
CA ARG A 393 0.70 18.89 9.77
C ARG A 393 0.64 20.25 10.48
N GLU A 394 -0.39 21.04 10.24
CA GLU A 394 -0.71 22.26 10.99
C GLU A 394 -1.00 22.00 12.48
N ASP A 395 -1.52 20.82 12.83
CA ASP A 395 -1.77 20.46 14.22
C ASP A 395 -0.59 19.70 14.84
N SER A 396 0.20 20.43 15.62
CA SER A 396 1.32 19.87 16.39
C SER A 396 0.95 18.86 17.49
N GLN A 397 -0.34 18.75 17.85
CA GLN A 397 -0.86 17.87 18.90
C GLN A 397 -1.58 16.63 18.33
N ALA A 398 -1.85 16.60 17.03
CA ALA A 398 -2.49 15.46 16.37
C ALA A 398 -1.64 14.18 16.49
N ALA A 399 -2.29 13.08 16.87
CA ALA A 399 -1.64 11.78 16.86
C ALA A 399 -1.38 11.35 15.41
N LEU A 400 -0.20 10.80 15.11
CA LEU A 400 0.15 10.27 13.77
C LEU A 400 -0.88 9.26 13.23
N ALA A 401 -1.54 8.53 14.15
CA ALA A 401 -2.65 7.65 13.83
C ALA A 401 -3.85 8.37 13.18
N ASP A 402 -4.24 9.54 13.70
CA ASP A 402 -5.43 10.32 13.30
C ASP A 402 -5.10 11.46 12.32
N MET A 403 -3.87 11.51 11.79
CA MET A 403 -3.49 12.50 10.77
C MET A 403 -4.25 12.28 9.45
N ARG A 404 -4.51 13.39 8.75
CA ARG A 404 -5.17 13.45 7.44
C ARG A 404 -4.46 12.55 6.41
N PRO A 405 -5.17 11.62 5.74
CA PRO A 405 -4.64 10.85 4.63
C PRO A 405 -4.39 11.74 3.41
N GLN A 406 -3.45 11.32 2.57
CA GLN A 406 -3.13 11.94 1.29
C GLN A 406 -3.64 11.11 0.11
N LEU A 407 -3.68 9.78 0.22
CA LEU A 407 -4.49 8.95 -0.66
C LEU A 407 -5.82 8.66 0.03
N ILE A 408 -6.94 8.94 -0.63
CA ILE A 408 -8.26 8.42 -0.25
C ILE A 408 -8.78 7.61 -1.43
N ALA A 409 -8.85 6.28 -1.31
CA ALA A 409 -9.42 5.42 -2.34
C ALA A 409 -10.79 4.91 -1.89
N ALA A 410 -11.82 5.05 -2.72
CA ALA A 410 -13.20 4.66 -2.41
C ALA A 410 -13.84 3.85 -3.54
N TYR A 411 -14.60 2.83 -3.16
CA TYR A 411 -15.25 1.89 -4.07
C TYR A 411 -16.79 1.97 -4.01
N VAL A 412 -17.43 1.94 -5.18
CA VAL A 412 -18.87 2.14 -5.40
C VAL A 412 -19.42 1.02 -6.29
N PRO A 413 -20.01 -0.04 -5.72
CA PRO A 413 -20.39 -1.25 -6.47
C PRO A 413 -21.74 -1.15 -7.22
N ASN A 414 -22.49 -0.06 -7.01
CA ASN A 414 -23.93 -0.03 -7.31
C ASN A 414 -24.28 -0.23 -8.80
N VAL A 415 -23.51 0.37 -9.71
CA VAL A 415 -23.78 0.32 -11.15
C VAL A 415 -23.50 -1.06 -11.76
N ASP A 416 -22.52 -1.79 -11.23
CA ASP A 416 -22.31 -3.20 -11.57
C ASP A 416 -23.45 -4.09 -11.04
N GLN A 417 -23.81 -3.94 -9.76
CA GLN A 417 -24.86 -4.74 -9.11
C GLN A 417 -26.22 -4.64 -9.83
N ASP A 418 -26.68 -3.42 -10.11
CA ASP A 418 -27.93 -3.21 -10.87
C ASP A 418 -27.75 -3.52 -12.36
N GLY A 419 -26.52 -3.38 -12.89
CA GLY A 419 -26.15 -3.79 -14.24
C GLY A 419 -26.30 -5.30 -14.46
N HIS A 420 -25.89 -6.12 -13.48
CA HIS A 420 -26.13 -7.55 -13.43
C HIS A 420 -27.61 -7.89 -13.23
N LEU A 421 -28.31 -7.21 -12.30
CA LEU A 421 -29.68 -7.55 -11.91
C LEU A 421 -30.70 -7.22 -13.02
N TYR A 422 -30.62 -6.03 -13.61
CA TYR A 422 -31.61 -5.52 -14.57
C TYR A 422 -31.08 -5.41 -16.01
N GLY A 423 -29.75 -5.33 -16.18
CA GLY A 423 -29.09 -5.17 -17.48
C GLY A 423 -28.65 -3.73 -17.72
N PRO A 424 -27.55 -3.49 -18.47
CA PRO A 424 -26.95 -2.16 -18.64
C PRO A 424 -27.79 -1.18 -19.46
N ASN A 425 -28.91 -1.63 -20.04
CA ASN A 425 -29.83 -0.83 -20.86
C ASN A 425 -31.27 -0.78 -20.27
N SER A 426 -31.43 -1.16 -19.00
CA SER A 426 -32.71 -1.15 -18.26
C SER A 426 -33.20 0.27 -17.91
N THR A 427 -34.35 0.40 -17.25
CA THR A 427 -34.81 1.70 -16.70
C THR A 427 -34.20 1.93 -15.33
N GLU A 428 -34.07 0.86 -14.57
CA GLU A 428 -33.56 0.73 -13.21
C GLU A 428 -32.11 1.24 -13.14
N ILE A 429 -31.23 0.75 -14.03
CA ILE A 429 -29.83 1.22 -14.10
C ILE A 429 -29.70 2.72 -14.37
N ARG A 430 -30.70 3.36 -14.99
CA ARG A 430 -30.70 4.83 -15.20
C ARG A 430 -30.90 5.57 -13.88
N VAL A 431 -31.67 5.00 -12.95
CA VAL A 431 -31.82 5.54 -11.59
C VAL A 431 -30.48 5.42 -10.87
N THR A 432 -29.87 4.23 -10.84
CA THR A 432 -28.58 3.98 -10.21
C THR A 432 -27.46 4.89 -10.72
N ILE A 433 -27.37 5.09 -12.04
CA ILE A 433 -26.41 6.03 -12.66
C ILE A 433 -26.69 7.47 -12.20
N THR A 434 -27.95 7.89 -12.13
CA THR A 434 -28.34 9.24 -11.67
C THR A 434 -28.03 9.43 -10.18
N GLU A 435 -28.22 8.41 -9.35
CA GLU A 435 -27.88 8.44 -7.92
C GLU A 435 -26.36 8.48 -7.68
N VAL A 436 -25.57 7.77 -8.50
CA VAL A 436 -24.10 7.84 -8.46
C VAL A 436 -23.58 9.20 -8.94
N ASP A 437 -24.17 9.80 -9.97
CA ASP A 437 -23.85 11.19 -10.38
C ASP A 437 -24.22 12.21 -9.28
N THR A 438 -25.36 12.00 -8.61
CA THR A 438 -25.80 12.80 -7.45
C THR A 438 -24.87 12.62 -6.23
N MET A 439 -24.33 11.42 -6.02
CA MET A 439 -23.35 11.13 -4.98
C MET A 439 -22.04 11.90 -5.24
N LEU A 440 -21.60 11.97 -6.49
CA LEU A 440 -20.46 12.78 -6.90
C LEU A 440 -20.76 14.29 -6.77
N ASP A 441 -21.98 14.74 -7.06
CA ASP A 441 -22.39 16.13 -6.82
C ASP A 441 -22.22 16.54 -5.35
N GLN A 442 -22.71 15.71 -4.43
CA GLN A 442 -22.59 15.92 -2.99
C GLN A 442 -21.12 15.97 -2.55
N LEU A 443 -20.25 15.14 -3.12
CA LEU A 443 -18.82 15.19 -2.88
C LEU A 443 -18.20 16.50 -3.38
N PHE A 444 -18.46 16.90 -4.62
CA PHE A 444 -17.88 18.12 -5.18
C PHE A 444 -18.36 19.39 -4.47
N HIS A 445 -19.65 19.49 -4.12
CA HIS A 445 -20.14 20.56 -3.25
C HIS A 445 -19.49 20.51 -1.85
N GLY A 446 -19.24 19.32 -1.32
CA GLY A 446 -18.49 19.12 -0.08
C GLY A 446 -17.02 19.57 -0.14
N LEU A 447 -16.37 19.45 -1.29
CA LEU A 447 -15.03 19.96 -1.56
C LEU A 447 -15.02 21.49 -1.75
N GLU A 448 -15.98 22.03 -2.49
CA GLU A 448 -16.13 23.48 -2.71
C GLU A 448 -16.40 24.22 -1.39
N ALA A 449 -17.30 23.71 -0.55
CA ALA A 449 -17.59 24.26 0.78
C ALA A 449 -16.37 24.25 1.73
N ARG A 450 -15.30 23.51 1.39
CA ARG A 450 -14.03 23.44 2.10
C ARG A 450 -12.89 24.18 1.37
N ASN A 451 -13.17 24.89 0.28
CA ASN A 451 -12.22 25.52 -0.65
C ASN A 451 -11.21 24.55 -1.29
N LEU A 452 -11.55 23.25 -1.43
CA LEU A 452 -10.59 22.20 -1.84
C LEU A 452 -10.49 21.98 -3.36
N THR A 453 -11.36 22.59 -4.17
CA THR A 453 -11.50 22.35 -5.62
C THR A 453 -10.20 22.51 -6.42
N ASN A 454 -9.29 23.38 -5.98
CA ASN A 454 -7.99 23.64 -6.61
C ASN A 454 -6.79 23.12 -5.77
N ILE A 455 -7.05 22.25 -4.79
CA ILE A 455 -6.09 21.82 -3.75
C ILE A 455 -5.94 20.31 -3.72
N VAL A 456 -7.05 19.57 -3.76
CA VAL A 456 -7.01 18.10 -3.90
C VAL A 456 -7.08 17.72 -5.37
N ASN A 457 -6.46 16.59 -5.72
CA ASN A 457 -6.75 15.90 -6.96
C ASN A 457 -7.96 14.99 -6.75
N VAL A 458 -8.85 14.94 -7.73
CA VAL A 458 -9.92 13.95 -7.83
C VAL A 458 -9.69 13.16 -9.12
N VAL A 459 -9.71 11.83 -9.01
CA VAL A 459 -9.63 10.91 -10.15
C VAL A 459 -10.79 9.93 -10.01
N ILE A 460 -11.65 9.90 -11.02
CA ILE A 460 -12.78 8.97 -11.14
C ILE A 460 -12.41 7.94 -12.20
N VAL A 461 -12.56 6.66 -11.87
CA VAL A 461 -12.33 5.54 -12.78
C VAL A 461 -13.53 4.59 -12.75
N SER A 462 -13.59 3.72 -13.75
CA SER A 462 -14.17 2.40 -13.58
C SER A 462 -13.13 1.35 -13.94
N ASP A 463 -13.40 0.10 -13.61
CA ASP A 463 -12.50 -1.02 -13.81
C ASP A 463 -12.89 -1.88 -15.02
N HIS A 464 -14.18 -1.95 -15.36
CA HIS A 464 -14.70 -2.48 -16.62
C HIS A 464 -16.06 -1.86 -17.04
N GLY A 465 -16.53 -2.23 -18.23
CA GLY A 465 -17.90 -1.99 -18.69
C GLY A 465 -18.84 -3.18 -18.44
N MET A 466 -19.95 -3.26 -19.21
CA MET A 466 -21.02 -4.26 -19.05
C MET A 466 -21.76 -4.49 -20.38
N ALA A 467 -22.19 -5.72 -20.68
CA ALA A 467 -22.93 -6.09 -21.90
C ALA A 467 -24.21 -6.86 -21.55
N THR A 468 -25.28 -6.68 -22.33
CA THR A 468 -26.57 -7.35 -22.06
C THR A 468 -26.52 -8.85 -22.44
N THR A 469 -27.07 -9.71 -21.59
CA THR A 469 -27.27 -11.14 -21.85
C THR A 469 -28.63 -11.41 -22.48
N ASP A 470 -28.83 -12.58 -23.08
CA ASP A 470 -30.16 -13.02 -23.53
C ASP A 470 -30.23 -14.55 -23.57
N THR A 471 -31.41 -15.13 -23.29
CA THR A 471 -31.61 -16.59 -23.30
C THR A 471 -31.27 -17.22 -24.67
N ASN A 472 -31.33 -16.47 -25.77
CA ASN A 472 -30.90 -16.95 -27.08
C ASN A 472 -29.38 -17.04 -27.23
N ARG A 473 -28.62 -16.24 -26.47
CA ARG A 473 -27.16 -16.12 -26.52
C ARG A 473 -26.46 -16.92 -25.41
N LEU A 474 -26.90 -18.17 -25.22
CA LEU A 474 -26.32 -19.11 -24.25
C LEU A 474 -25.64 -20.29 -24.95
N ILE A 475 -24.49 -20.70 -24.42
CA ILE A 475 -23.70 -21.86 -24.84
C ILE A 475 -23.79 -22.90 -23.73
N GLN A 476 -24.41 -24.04 -24.02
CA GLN A 476 -24.51 -25.17 -23.10
C GLN A 476 -23.21 -25.99 -23.17
N LEU A 477 -22.42 -26.04 -22.10
CA LEU A 477 -21.08 -26.63 -22.17
C LEU A 477 -21.11 -28.15 -22.41
N GLU A 478 -22.09 -28.84 -21.83
CA GLU A 478 -22.23 -30.30 -21.87
C GLU A 478 -22.84 -30.83 -23.19
N ASP A 479 -23.27 -29.92 -24.08
CA ASP A 479 -23.62 -30.28 -25.47
C ASP A 479 -22.40 -30.30 -26.38
N ILE A 480 -21.25 -29.78 -25.92
CA ILE A 480 -20.00 -29.67 -26.71
C ILE A 480 -18.91 -30.62 -26.18
N ILE A 481 -18.76 -30.76 -24.85
CA ILE A 481 -17.71 -31.60 -24.23
C ILE A 481 -18.24 -32.50 -23.12
N ASP A 482 -17.54 -33.62 -22.89
CA ASP A 482 -17.70 -34.45 -21.70
C ASP A 482 -17.11 -33.73 -20.46
N THR A 483 -17.96 -33.03 -19.72
CA THR A 483 -17.59 -32.33 -18.50
C THR A 483 -17.17 -33.27 -17.36
N SER A 484 -17.41 -34.58 -17.45
CA SER A 484 -16.93 -35.54 -16.45
C SER A 484 -15.39 -35.68 -16.45
N LEU A 485 -14.72 -35.24 -17.53
CA LEU A 485 -13.26 -35.17 -17.64
C LEU A 485 -12.64 -33.98 -16.89
N ILE A 486 -13.44 -32.98 -16.49
CA ILE A 486 -12.99 -31.75 -15.81
C ILE A 486 -12.89 -31.96 -14.30
N GLU A 487 -11.84 -31.42 -13.67
CA GLU A 487 -11.65 -31.43 -12.21
C GLU A 487 -12.02 -30.09 -11.57
N HIS A 488 -11.61 -28.99 -12.22
CA HIS A 488 -11.87 -27.62 -11.77
C HIS A 488 -12.18 -26.70 -12.95
N THR A 489 -12.97 -25.66 -12.69
CA THR A 489 -13.22 -24.53 -13.59
C THR A 489 -12.66 -23.23 -12.98
N ASP A 490 -12.04 -22.40 -13.81
CA ASP A 490 -11.56 -21.06 -13.44
C ASP A 490 -12.42 -20.00 -14.15
N GLY A 491 -12.78 -18.92 -13.46
CA GLY A 491 -13.50 -17.78 -14.04
C GLY A 491 -14.97 -18.03 -14.40
N TRP A 492 -15.62 -16.91 -14.76
CA TRP A 492 -16.96 -16.80 -15.35
C TRP A 492 -17.11 -15.35 -15.88
N PRO A 493 -17.82 -15.07 -16.98
CA PRO A 493 -18.53 -16.00 -17.88
C PRO A 493 -17.64 -16.67 -18.94
N LEU A 494 -16.36 -16.33 -18.99
CA LEU A 494 -15.32 -17.12 -19.66
C LEU A 494 -14.90 -18.30 -18.77
N TYR A 495 -14.73 -19.49 -19.36
CA TYR A 495 -14.47 -20.73 -18.62
C TYR A 495 -13.04 -21.22 -18.90
N GLY A 496 -12.19 -21.19 -17.87
CA GLY A 496 -10.92 -21.91 -17.83
C GLY A 496 -11.17 -23.36 -17.40
N LEU A 497 -10.67 -24.33 -18.15
CA LEU A 497 -10.91 -25.76 -17.92
C LEU A 497 -9.63 -26.47 -17.46
N ARG A 498 -9.72 -27.19 -16.33
CA ARG A 498 -8.63 -28.01 -15.78
C ARG A 498 -9.07 -29.49 -15.80
N PRO A 499 -8.53 -30.33 -16.70
CA PRO A 499 -8.92 -31.74 -16.79
C PRO A 499 -8.24 -32.60 -15.71
N LYS A 500 -8.94 -33.64 -15.25
CA LYS A 500 -8.48 -34.64 -14.25
C LYS A 500 -7.22 -35.41 -14.69
N ASP A 501 -6.98 -35.48 -15.99
CA ASP A 501 -5.73 -35.95 -16.58
C ASP A 501 -5.39 -35.03 -17.76
N LEU A 502 -4.15 -34.53 -17.78
CA LEU A 502 -3.61 -33.69 -18.85
C LEU A 502 -3.58 -34.42 -20.20
N SER A 503 -3.64 -35.76 -20.24
CA SER A 503 -3.79 -36.51 -21.49
C SER A 503 -5.08 -36.15 -22.26
N HIS A 504 -6.15 -35.75 -21.56
CA HIS A 504 -7.41 -35.34 -22.18
C HIS A 504 -7.39 -33.89 -22.71
N LEU A 505 -6.41 -33.06 -22.31
CA LEU A 505 -6.35 -31.62 -22.63
C LEU A 505 -6.43 -31.35 -24.14
N GLN A 506 -5.68 -32.12 -24.93
CA GLN A 506 -5.67 -31.96 -26.39
C GLN A 506 -7.01 -32.37 -27.02
N GLY A 507 -7.62 -33.47 -26.57
CA GLY A 507 -8.92 -33.92 -27.09
C GLY A 507 -10.07 -32.96 -26.77
N LEU A 508 -10.05 -32.35 -25.58
CA LEU A 508 -10.98 -31.29 -25.19
C LEU A 508 -10.79 -30.05 -26.07
N TYR A 509 -9.54 -29.59 -26.26
CA TYR A 509 -9.23 -28.47 -27.15
C TYR A 509 -9.64 -28.75 -28.60
N ASP A 510 -9.29 -29.91 -29.17
CA ASP A 510 -9.61 -30.26 -30.56
C ASP A 510 -11.13 -30.29 -30.80
N THR A 511 -11.90 -30.77 -29.82
CA THR A 511 -13.38 -30.79 -29.87
C THR A 511 -13.95 -29.37 -29.82
N LEU A 512 -13.51 -28.56 -28.85
CA LEU A 512 -13.96 -27.17 -28.69
C LEU A 512 -13.56 -26.29 -29.89
N ALA A 513 -12.36 -26.48 -30.44
CA ALA A 513 -11.87 -25.75 -31.61
C ALA A 513 -12.61 -26.16 -32.90
N ALA A 514 -13.02 -27.43 -33.02
CA ALA A 514 -13.86 -27.87 -34.13
C ALA A 514 -15.28 -27.25 -34.07
N GLU A 515 -15.88 -27.16 -32.88
CA GLU A 515 -17.17 -26.47 -32.70
C GLU A 515 -17.03 -24.95 -32.92
N ALA A 516 -16.01 -24.29 -32.37
CA ALA A 516 -15.77 -22.86 -32.58
C ALA A 516 -15.54 -22.48 -34.07
N ALA A 517 -15.05 -23.41 -34.89
CA ALA A 517 -14.93 -23.23 -36.34
C ALA A 517 -16.29 -23.26 -37.08
N ILE A 518 -17.34 -23.78 -36.46
CA ILE A 518 -18.73 -23.81 -36.94
C ILE A 518 -19.55 -22.69 -36.29
N ASN A 519 -19.27 -22.41 -35.01
CA ASN A 519 -20.03 -21.58 -34.10
C ASN A 519 -19.20 -20.36 -33.65
N PRO A 520 -19.28 -19.21 -34.36
CA PRO A 520 -18.38 -18.07 -34.16
C PRO A 520 -18.64 -17.27 -32.87
N ASN A 521 -19.50 -17.78 -31.98
CA ASN A 521 -19.95 -17.10 -30.78
C ASN A 521 -19.03 -17.32 -29.56
N PHE A 522 -17.97 -18.12 -29.71
CA PHE A 522 -16.88 -18.22 -28.74
C PHE A 522 -15.54 -18.50 -29.43
N GLU A 523 -14.45 -18.28 -28.70
CA GLU A 523 -13.08 -18.61 -29.07
C GLU A 523 -12.44 -19.54 -28.05
N VAL A 524 -11.44 -20.30 -28.47
CA VAL A 524 -10.83 -21.37 -27.66
C VAL A 524 -9.31 -21.24 -27.70
N TYR A 525 -8.69 -21.18 -26.52
CA TYR A 525 -7.26 -20.93 -26.37
C TYR A 525 -6.61 -21.92 -25.40
N LEU A 526 -5.49 -22.50 -25.83
CA LEU A 526 -4.52 -23.13 -24.94
C LEU A 526 -3.55 -22.06 -24.43
N ARG A 527 -3.48 -21.90 -23.11
CA ARG A 527 -2.72 -20.87 -22.39
C ARG A 527 -1.28 -20.74 -22.90
N ASP A 528 -0.62 -21.88 -23.09
CA ASP A 528 0.81 -21.97 -23.40
C ASP A 528 1.11 -22.06 -24.91
N VAL A 529 0.08 -21.96 -25.78
CA VAL A 529 0.22 -22.24 -27.23
C VAL A 529 -0.33 -21.12 -28.12
N ASN A 530 -1.56 -20.66 -27.89
CA ASN A 530 -2.22 -19.70 -28.79
C ASN A 530 -3.08 -18.63 -28.09
N MET A 531 -2.97 -18.49 -26.77
CA MET A 531 -3.54 -17.35 -26.03
C MET A 531 -3.00 -16.02 -26.61
N PRO A 532 -3.87 -15.05 -26.99
CA PRO A 532 -3.42 -13.79 -27.59
C PRO A 532 -2.49 -13.00 -26.68
N GLU A 533 -1.30 -12.62 -27.18
CA GLU A 533 -0.28 -11.91 -26.39
C GLU A 533 -0.81 -10.60 -25.78
N ARG A 534 -1.67 -9.88 -26.53
CA ARG A 534 -2.35 -8.64 -26.08
C ARG A 534 -3.17 -8.80 -24.80
N TYR A 535 -3.63 -10.01 -24.45
CA TYR A 535 -4.38 -10.23 -23.21
C TYR A 535 -3.48 -10.22 -21.97
N HIS A 536 -2.17 -10.44 -22.11
CA HIS A 536 -1.24 -10.60 -20.98
C HIS A 536 -1.79 -11.59 -19.93
N PHE A 537 -2.24 -12.73 -20.42
CA PHE A 537 -3.02 -13.73 -19.66
C PHE A 537 -2.53 -15.17 -19.93
N SER A 538 -1.22 -15.40 -19.82
CA SER A 538 -0.65 -16.75 -19.95
C SER A 538 0.46 -17.07 -18.95
N LYS A 539 1.18 -16.08 -18.42
CA LYS A 539 2.41 -16.29 -17.62
C LYS A 539 2.14 -16.55 -16.13
N ASN A 540 1.05 -17.26 -15.80
CA ASN A 540 0.69 -17.62 -14.43
C ASN A 540 0.01 -19.00 -14.35
N GLU A 541 0.42 -19.84 -13.39
CA GLU A 541 -0.13 -21.19 -13.20
C GLU A 541 -1.57 -21.21 -12.67
N ARG A 542 -2.04 -20.09 -12.09
CA ARG A 542 -3.44 -19.87 -11.69
C ARG A 542 -4.38 -19.71 -12.88
N ILE A 543 -3.85 -19.51 -14.08
CA ILE A 543 -4.63 -19.49 -15.32
C ILE A 543 -4.75 -20.94 -15.81
N ALA A 544 -5.98 -21.43 -16.02
CA ALA A 544 -6.22 -22.78 -16.56
C ALA A 544 -5.45 -23.03 -17.88
N PRO A 545 -5.09 -24.29 -18.20
CA PRO A 545 -4.34 -24.60 -19.43
C PRO A 545 -5.18 -24.43 -20.71
N LEU A 546 -6.51 -24.49 -20.62
CA LEU A 546 -7.47 -24.36 -21.70
C LEU A 546 -8.54 -23.33 -21.30
N TRP A 547 -8.92 -22.44 -22.21
CA TRP A 547 -9.94 -21.41 -21.98
C TRP A 547 -10.95 -21.36 -23.13
N ILE A 548 -12.22 -21.16 -22.76
CA ILE A 548 -13.32 -20.83 -23.65
C ILE A 548 -13.72 -19.38 -23.36
N VAL A 549 -13.59 -18.52 -24.36
CA VAL A 549 -13.88 -17.08 -24.27
C VAL A 549 -15.11 -16.79 -25.13
N PRO A 550 -16.31 -16.60 -24.53
CA PRO A 550 -17.51 -16.24 -25.30
C PRO A 550 -17.36 -14.86 -25.93
N LYS A 551 -18.03 -14.63 -27.07
CA LYS A 551 -18.18 -13.30 -27.64
C LYS A 551 -19.10 -12.44 -26.77
N THR A 552 -18.89 -11.14 -26.78
CA THR A 552 -19.59 -10.20 -25.88
C THR A 552 -21.11 -10.33 -25.97
N GLY A 553 -21.77 -10.52 -24.82
CA GLY A 553 -23.21 -10.75 -24.70
C GLY A 553 -23.66 -12.20 -24.86
N TRP A 554 -22.73 -13.14 -25.07
CA TRP A 554 -22.96 -14.58 -24.89
C TRP A 554 -22.50 -15.03 -23.50
N ALA A 555 -23.15 -16.05 -22.93
CA ALA A 555 -22.71 -16.70 -21.70
C ALA A 555 -22.51 -18.21 -21.94
N ILE A 556 -21.58 -18.80 -21.19
CA ILE A 556 -21.47 -20.25 -21.04
C ILE A 556 -22.27 -20.63 -19.79
N VAL A 557 -23.02 -21.73 -19.87
CA VAL A 557 -23.85 -22.25 -18.78
C VAL A 557 -23.79 -23.78 -18.70
N MET A 558 -24.02 -24.30 -17.50
CA MET A 558 -24.28 -25.71 -17.20
C MET A 558 -25.80 -25.99 -17.15
N LYS A 559 -26.21 -27.26 -17.21
CA LYS A 559 -27.65 -27.66 -17.28
C LYS A 559 -28.37 -27.63 -15.94
N ASP A 560 -27.63 -27.73 -14.84
CA ASP A 560 -28.10 -27.51 -13.48
C ASP A 560 -28.27 -26.01 -13.17
N GLU A 561 -27.35 -25.16 -13.66
CA GLU A 561 -27.50 -23.70 -13.65
C GLU A 561 -28.69 -23.23 -14.51
N PHE A 562 -28.72 -23.61 -15.79
CA PHE A 562 -29.76 -23.20 -16.75
C PHE A 562 -29.80 -24.12 -17.99
N ASP A 563 -30.77 -25.03 -18.07
CA ASP A 563 -31.05 -25.76 -19.32
C ASP A 563 -31.52 -24.79 -20.42
N VAL A 564 -30.68 -24.59 -21.43
CA VAL A 564 -30.91 -23.64 -22.52
C VAL A 564 -32.12 -24.01 -23.38
N VAL A 565 -32.45 -25.30 -23.52
CA VAL A 565 -33.57 -25.79 -24.34
C VAL A 565 -34.88 -25.59 -23.59
N GLU A 566 -34.93 -25.96 -22.32
CA GLU A 566 -36.09 -25.74 -21.46
C GLU A 566 -36.37 -24.24 -21.26
N GLY A 567 -35.33 -23.45 -20.98
CA GLY A 567 -35.45 -22.00 -20.80
C GLY A 567 -36.04 -21.32 -22.04
N LYS A 568 -35.57 -21.68 -23.24
CA LYS A 568 -36.15 -21.23 -24.53
C LYS A 568 -37.60 -21.68 -24.70
N ALA A 569 -37.90 -22.95 -24.42
CA ALA A 569 -39.25 -23.51 -24.60
C ALA A 569 -40.29 -22.92 -23.63
N LYS A 570 -39.89 -22.57 -22.40
CA LYS A 570 -40.75 -21.97 -21.38
C LYS A 570 -40.77 -20.44 -21.40
N GLY A 571 -39.92 -19.80 -22.21
CA GLY A 571 -39.76 -18.34 -22.22
C GLY A 571 -39.12 -17.77 -20.95
N ILE A 572 -38.31 -18.57 -20.24
CA ILE A 572 -37.62 -18.16 -19.02
C ILE A 572 -36.45 -17.26 -19.43
N ALA A 573 -36.39 -16.08 -18.80
CA ALA A 573 -35.28 -15.16 -19.00
C ALA A 573 -34.07 -15.60 -18.17
N TYR A 574 -32.92 -15.73 -18.82
CA TYR A 574 -31.63 -15.93 -18.17
C TYR A 574 -31.29 -14.76 -17.23
N HIS A 575 -30.60 -15.06 -16.13
CA HIS A 575 -30.02 -14.08 -15.22
C HIS A 575 -28.57 -14.50 -14.91
N PRO A 576 -27.61 -13.56 -14.75
CA PRO A 576 -27.80 -12.11 -14.74
C PRO A 576 -28.14 -11.54 -16.12
N ARG A 577 -28.68 -10.32 -16.13
CA ARG A 577 -29.07 -9.54 -17.32
C ARG A 577 -27.91 -8.75 -17.92
N GLY A 578 -26.91 -8.43 -17.12
CA GLY A 578 -25.62 -7.91 -17.55
C GLY A 578 -24.51 -8.95 -17.31
N LEU A 579 -23.53 -9.00 -18.20
CA LEU A 579 -22.25 -9.68 -18.00
C LEU A 579 -21.09 -8.83 -18.51
N HIS A 580 -19.92 -9.10 -17.94
CA HIS A 580 -18.63 -8.49 -18.27
C HIS A 580 -17.55 -9.59 -18.28
N GLY A 581 -16.26 -9.27 -18.28
CA GLY A 581 -15.18 -10.26 -18.35
C GLY A 581 -14.70 -10.63 -19.74
N TYR A 582 -15.43 -10.20 -20.78
CA TYR A 582 -15.10 -10.39 -22.20
C TYR A 582 -13.79 -9.70 -22.61
N ASP A 583 -13.46 -9.79 -23.91
CA ASP A 583 -12.33 -9.08 -24.51
C ASP A 583 -12.31 -7.59 -24.12
N HIS A 584 -11.23 -7.21 -23.44
CA HIS A 584 -10.96 -5.88 -22.94
C HIS A 584 -10.97 -4.75 -23.99
N GLU A 585 -10.70 -5.04 -25.27
CA GLU A 585 -10.76 -4.02 -26.33
C GLU A 585 -12.19 -3.81 -26.87
N HIS A 586 -13.14 -4.69 -26.51
CA HIS A 586 -14.50 -4.63 -26.99
C HIS A 586 -15.22 -3.34 -26.51
N PRO A 587 -15.93 -2.60 -27.38
CA PRO A 587 -16.54 -1.33 -27.02
C PRO A 587 -17.44 -1.32 -25.77
N LEU A 588 -18.13 -2.43 -25.48
CA LEU A 588 -18.98 -2.59 -24.29
C LEU A 588 -18.20 -2.84 -22.99
N MET A 589 -16.92 -3.22 -23.04
CA MET A 589 -16.07 -3.44 -21.86
C MET A 589 -15.29 -2.19 -21.44
N ARG A 590 -15.43 -1.09 -22.18
CA ARG A 590 -14.70 0.17 -21.97
C ARG A 590 -15.09 0.87 -20.67
N ALA A 591 -14.07 1.19 -19.89
CA ALA A 591 -14.15 1.91 -18.63
C ALA A 591 -13.99 3.43 -18.81
N ILE A 592 -14.22 4.19 -17.73
CA ILE A 592 -13.94 5.64 -17.67
C ILE A 592 -12.63 5.94 -16.95
N PHE A 593 -12.03 7.07 -17.29
CA PHE A 593 -11.02 7.76 -16.49
C PHE A 593 -11.29 9.27 -16.63
N ILE A 594 -11.37 9.99 -15.51
CA ILE A 594 -11.53 11.45 -15.50
C ILE A 594 -10.70 12.00 -14.34
N ALA A 595 -9.83 12.97 -14.58
CA ALA A 595 -8.97 13.56 -13.55
C ALA A 595 -9.01 15.08 -13.56
N ARG A 596 -8.92 15.68 -12.37
CA ARG A 596 -8.77 17.14 -12.17
C ARG A 596 -8.02 17.41 -10.87
N GLY A 597 -7.18 18.44 -10.87
CA GLY A 597 -6.48 18.91 -9.66
C GLY A 597 -5.11 19.50 -9.96
N PRO A 598 -4.38 20.01 -8.93
CA PRO A 598 -3.09 20.66 -9.11
C PRO A 598 -1.98 19.76 -9.68
N ALA A 599 -2.08 18.43 -9.59
CA ALA A 599 -1.16 17.50 -10.25
C ALA A 599 -1.42 17.31 -11.76
N PHE A 600 -2.58 17.78 -12.24
CA PHE A 600 -3.05 17.62 -13.61
C PHE A 600 -3.13 19.00 -14.29
N PRO A 601 -2.01 19.58 -14.78
CA PRO A 601 -2.04 20.84 -15.53
C PRO A 601 -2.65 20.61 -16.92
N HIS A 602 -3.78 21.26 -17.20
CA HIS A 602 -4.53 21.12 -18.47
C HIS A 602 -5.33 22.40 -18.77
N GLU A 603 -5.70 22.59 -20.05
CA GLU A 603 -6.80 23.48 -20.43
C GLU A 603 -8.13 22.75 -20.16
N PRO A 604 -9.22 23.41 -19.70
CA PRO A 604 -10.51 22.74 -19.49
C PRO A 604 -10.98 21.94 -20.71
N ASN A 605 -11.69 20.83 -20.47
CA ASN A 605 -12.18 19.90 -21.47
C ASN A 605 -11.05 19.19 -22.27
N SER A 606 -9.88 18.97 -21.64
CA SER A 606 -8.72 18.36 -22.29
C SER A 606 -8.88 16.87 -22.54
N ARG A 607 -8.64 16.46 -23.79
CA ARG A 607 -8.70 15.05 -24.21
C ARG A 607 -7.29 14.45 -24.28
N VAL A 608 -7.09 13.26 -23.72
CA VAL A 608 -5.88 12.43 -23.96
C VAL A 608 -6.22 11.22 -24.84
N GLU A 609 -5.21 10.51 -25.35
CA GLU A 609 -5.44 9.24 -26.05
C GLU A 609 -5.96 8.17 -25.09
N PRO A 610 -6.80 7.22 -25.56
CA PRO A 610 -7.16 6.03 -24.78
C PRO A 610 -5.93 5.23 -24.33
N PHE A 611 -5.97 4.75 -23.08
CA PHE A 611 -4.92 3.94 -22.47
C PHE A 611 -5.54 2.80 -21.64
N GLN A 612 -4.70 1.90 -21.15
CA GLN A 612 -5.12 0.73 -20.36
C GLN A 612 -5.00 0.98 -18.85
N ASN A 613 -5.87 0.37 -18.05
CA ASN A 613 -5.97 0.61 -16.60
C ASN A 613 -4.69 0.34 -15.78
N ILE A 614 -3.72 -0.44 -16.30
CA ILE A 614 -2.35 -0.56 -15.75
C ILE A 614 -1.66 0.81 -15.56
N GLU A 615 -2.04 1.83 -16.34
CA GLU A 615 -1.40 3.15 -16.30
C GLU A 615 -1.80 3.99 -15.08
N VAL A 616 -2.94 3.67 -14.43
CA VAL A 616 -3.48 4.47 -13.33
C VAL A 616 -2.57 4.46 -12.11
N TYR A 617 -1.92 3.34 -11.80
CA TYR A 617 -0.98 3.25 -10.67
C TYR A 617 0.16 4.28 -10.77
N ASN A 618 0.76 4.44 -11.96
CA ASN A 618 1.82 5.42 -12.17
C ASN A 618 1.30 6.86 -12.06
N ILE A 619 0.10 7.11 -12.61
CA ILE A 619 -0.56 8.42 -12.57
C ILE A 619 -0.84 8.86 -11.11
N ILE A 620 -1.39 7.96 -10.28
CA ILE A 620 -1.67 8.28 -8.86
C ILE A 620 -0.39 8.30 -8.01
N CYS A 621 0.63 7.49 -8.35
CA CYS A 621 1.94 7.64 -7.74
C CYS A 621 2.52 9.03 -7.98
N ASP A 622 2.53 9.50 -9.24
CA ASP A 622 3.04 10.82 -9.58
C ASP A 622 2.22 11.96 -8.96
N SER A 623 0.88 11.83 -8.85
CA SER A 623 0.02 12.88 -8.27
C SER A 623 0.23 13.08 -6.76
N LEU A 624 0.76 12.06 -6.07
CA LEU A 624 1.23 12.10 -4.68
C LEU A 624 2.76 12.37 -4.59
N GLY A 625 3.45 12.32 -5.73
CA GLY A 625 4.91 12.36 -5.83
C GLY A 625 5.62 11.14 -5.23
N LEU A 626 4.97 9.99 -5.21
CA LEU A 626 5.56 8.70 -4.87
C LEU A 626 6.52 8.24 -5.97
N THR A 627 7.49 7.42 -5.59
CA THR A 627 8.21 6.57 -6.55
C THR A 627 7.35 5.32 -6.77
N PRO A 628 6.85 5.05 -7.99
CA PRO A 628 6.14 3.80 -8.27
C PRO A 628 7.12 2.61 -8.24
N ASN A 629 6.63 1.45 -7.83
CA ASN A 629 7.36 0.19 -7.99
C ASN A 629 7.40 -0.25 -9.48
N PRO A 630 8.30 -1.18 -9.86
CA PRO A 630 8.29 -1.78 -11.19
C PRO A 630 6.93 -2.41 -11.52
N ASN A 631 6.29 -1.91 -12.57
CA ASN A 631 4.95 -2.29 -13.02
C ASN A 631 4.89 -2.33 -14.56
N ASN A 632 3.73 -2.65 -15.14
CA ASN A 632 3.55 -2.78 -16.59
C ASN A 632 3.24 -1.45 -17.29
N GLY A 633 2.79 -0.41 -16.58
CA GLY A 633 2.47 0.90 -17.12
C GLY A 633 3.71 1.73 -17.52
N THR A 634 3.49 2.69 -18.41
CA THR A 634 4.49 3.54 -19.08
C THR A 634 4.16 5.05 -19.01
N LEU A 635 2.90 5.43 -18.81
CA LEU A 635 2.44 6.81 -18.69
C LEU A 635 2.84 7.41 -17.34
N ARG A 636 3.23 8.69 -17.37
CA ARG A 636 3.70 9.48 -16.22
C ARG A 636 3.14 10.89 -16.31
N LEU A 637 3.04 11.59 -15.18
CA LEU A 637 2.61 12.99 -15.17
C LEU A 637 3.74 13.94 -15.61
N PRO A 638 3.42 15.10 -16.23
CA PRO A 638 2.07 15.53 -16.63
C PRO A 638 1.56 14.76 -17.87
N LEU A 639 0.26 14.49 -17.89
CA LEU A 639 -0.42 13.97 -19.08
C LEU A 639 -0.31 14.97 -20.24
N LYS A 640 -0.40 14.46 -21.49
CA LYS A 640 -0.25 15.26 -22.71
C LYS A 640 -1.57 15.29 -23.48
N PRO A 641 -2.31 16.41 -23.50
CA PRO A 641 -3.53 16.53 -24.30
C PRO A 641 -3.26 16.38 -25.80
N VAL A 642 -4.22 15.75 -26.49
CA VAL A 642 -4.28 15.59 -27.96
C VAL A 642 -5.45 16.38 -28.57
N GLY A 643 -5.89 17.42 -27.86
CA GLY A 643 -7.01 18.30 -28.22
C GLY A 643 -8.00 18.44 -27.07
N LEU A 644 -9.20 18.90 -27.40
CA LEU A 644 -10.34 18.95 -26.46
C LEU A 644 -11.35 17.85 -26.82
N HIS A 645 -12.31 17.57 -25.95
CA HIS A 645 -13.45 16.72 -26.32
C HIS A 645 -14.44 17.50 -27.20
N SER A 646 -14.97 16.82 -28.22
CA SER A 646 -16.02 17.31 -29.12
C SER A 646 -16.90 16.16 -29.61
N PRO A 647 -18.07 16.43 -30.21
CA PRO A 647 -18.90 15.40 -30.85
C PRO A 647 -18.12 14.56 -31.87
N ASP A 648 -17.31 15.20 -32.73
CA ASP A 648 -16.52 14.52 -33.77
C ASP A 648 -15.43 13.59 -33.21
N THR A 649 -14.94 13.87 -32.00
CA THR A 649 -13.95 13.00 -31.31
C THR A 649 -14.59 11.89 -30.50
N SER A 650 -15.91 11.89 -30.34
CA SER A 650 -16.61 10.90 -29.52
C SER A 650 -16.73 9.57 -30.26
N PRO A 651 -16.36 8.42 -29.64
CA PRO A 651 -16.62 7.11 -30.22
C PRO A 651 -18.12 6.94 -30.52
N PRO A 652 -18.51 6.17 -31.56
CA PRO A 652 -19.90 5.79 -31.74
C PRO A 652 -20.43 5.10 -30.48
N GLU A 653 -21.73 5.24 -30.22
CA GLU A 653 -22.39 4.48 -29.16
C GLU A 653 -22.29 2.97 -29.52
N PRO A 654 -21.82 2.12 -28.59
CA PRO A 654 -21.63 0.71 -28.89
C PRO A 654 -22.98 0.02 -29.04
N ALA A 655 -23.21 -0.62 -30.19
CA ALA A 655 -24.38 -1.45 -30.37
C ALA A 655 -24.41 -2.56 -29.32
N ASP A 656 -25.52 -2.68 -28.61
CA ASP A 656 -25.77 -3.80 -27.71
C ASP A 656 -25.99 -5.08 -28.55
N PRO A 657 -25.60 -6.27 -28.09
CA PRO A 657 -25.70 -7.48 -28.91
C PRO A 657 -27.16 -7.77 -29.26
N GLU A 658 -27.47 -7.90 -30.56
CA GLU A 658 -28.86 -7.92 -31.02
C GLU A 658 -29.67 -9.02 -30.30
N PRO A 659 -30.85 -8.70 -29.74
CA PRO A 659 -31.76 -9.71 -29.23
C PRO A 659 -32.29 -10.50 -30.43
N THR A 660 -31.78 -11.71 -30.62
CA THR A 660 -32.18 -12.59 -31.73
C THR A 660 -33.69 -12.77 -31.68
N PRO A 661 -34.46 -12.30 -32.68
CA PRO A 661 -35.91 -12.29 -32.59
C PRO A 661 -36.44 -13.72 -32.54
N SER A 662 -37.06 -14.08 -31.41
CA SER A 662 -37.76 -15.34 -31.23
C SER A 662 -38.74 -15.54 -32.39
N LYS A 663 -38.50 -16.55 -33.22
CA LYS A 663 -39.35 -16.88 -34.36
C LYS A 663 -40.67 -17.48 -33.87
N LEU A 664 -41.60 -16.61 -33.51
CA LEU A 664 -43.02 -16.96 -33.44
C LEU A 664 -43.46 -17.47 -34.82
N ASP A 665 -44.12 -18.63 -34.84
CA ASP A 665 -44.44 -19.34 -36.08
C ASP A 665 -45.35 -18.53 -37.01
N PRO A 666 -45.11 -18.53 -38.33
CA PRO A 666 -45.79 -17.63 -39.27
C PRO A 666 -47.17 -18.12 -39.71
N GLN A 667 -48.17 -18.07 -38.82
CA GLN A 667 -49.62 -18.14 -39.17
C GLN A 667 -50.41 -17.21 -38.24
N THR A 668 -51.04 -16.10 -38.67
CA THR A 668 -52.05 -16.00 -39.73
C THR A 668 -52.30 -14.56 -40.25
N ASN A 669 -52.38 -14.42 -41.58
CA ASN A 669 -53.24 -13.49 -42.37
C ASN A 669 -53.38 -11.98 -42.02
N GLY A 670 -52.62 -11.15 -42.74
CA GLY A 670 -53.05 -9.80 -43.18
C GLY A 670 -52.80 -8.63 -42.21
N THR A 671 -52.75 -7.36 -42.64
CA THR A 671 -53.07 -6.79 -43.97
C THR A 671 -52.31 -5.46 -44.21
N LEU A 672 -51.90 -5.21 -45.47
CA LEU A 672 -51.38 -3.94 -46.03
C LEU A 672 -50.11 -3.31 -45.40
N SER A 673 -49.07 -3.18 -46.23
CA SER A 673 -47.90 -2.32 -45.99
C SER A 673 -48.11 -0.93 -46.58
N ILE A 674 -47.64 0.12 -45.88
CA ILE A 674 -47.45 1.47 -46.42
C ILE A 674 -46.09 1.97 -45.92
N SER A 675 -45.15 2.23 -46.82
CA SER A 675 -43.82 2.74 -46.48
C SER A 675 -43.86 4.23 -46.11
N PRO A 676 -43.09 4.69 -45.12
CA PRO A 676 -42.79 6.11 -44.96
C PRO A 676 -41.95 6.60 -46.15
N ILE A 677 -42.34 7.72 -46.75
CA ILE A 677 -41.53 8.46 -47.73
C ILE A 677 -40.88 9.65 -47.00
N GLU A 678 -39.65 9.99 -47.39
CA GLU A 678 -38.90 11.13 -46.86
C GLU A 678 -39.68 12.45 -47.02
N ALA A 679 -39.69 13.28 -45.96
CA ALA A 679 -40.27 14.61 -45.97
C ALA A 679 -39.20 15.66 -45.63
N SER A 680 -38.52 16.16 -46.67
CA SER A 680 -37.65 17.34 -46.55
C SER A 680 -38.49 18.62 -46.45
N SER A 681 -37.83 19.76 -46.16
CA SER A 681 -38.45 21.02 -45.78
C SER A 681 -39.20 21.76 -46.90
N ALA A 682 -40.37 22.30 -46.55
CA ALA A 682 -40.91 23.54 -47.09
C ALA A 682 -41.95 24.11 -46.11
N ALA A 683 -42.04 25.44 -45.99
CA ALA A 683 -43.05 26.11 -45.16
C ALA A 683 -44.11 26.79 -46.05
N ASP A 684 -45.39 26.69 -45.67
CA ASP A 684 -46.48 27.48 -46.26
C ASP A 684 -47.04 28.43 -45.19
N PRO A 685 -46.88 29.77 -45.34
CA PRO A 685 -47.19 30.74 -44.30
C PRO A 685 -48.65 31.23 -44.33
N ASN A 686 -49.65 30.33 -44.30
CA ASN A 686 -51.06 30.69 -44.16
C ASN A 686 -51.96 29.61 -43.49
N ILE A 687 -52.01 29.57 -42.16
CA ILE A 687 -53.16 29.11 -41.36
C ILE A 687 -53.04 29.70 -39.94
N VAL A 688 -54.18 30.08 -39.34
CA VAL A 688 -54.27 30.70 -38.00
C VAL A 688 -54.93 29.72 -37.03
N PRO A 689 -54.42 29.53 -35.79
CA PRO A 689 -54.91 28.51 -34.87
C PRO A 689 -56.16 28.96 -34.05
N PRO A 690 -57.10 28.04 -33.74
CA PRO A 690 -58.12 28.23 -32.71
C PRO A 690 -57.61 27.86 -31.30
N GLN A 691 -58.29 28.38 -30.26
CA GLN A 691 -57.87 28.27 -28.85
C GLN A 691 -58.43 27.04 -28.11
N MET A 692 -57.90 26.80 -26.91
CA MET A 692 -58.38 25.82 -25.91
C MET A 692 -59.78 26.15 -25.36
N VAL A 693 -60.43 25.14 -24.80
CA VAL A 693 -61.54 25.27 -23.83
C VAL A 693 -61.22 24.36 -22.63
N GLY A 694 -61.39 24.89 -21.40
CA GLY A 694 -61.24 24.15 -20.14
C GLY A 694 -62.54 24.19 -19.32
N VAL A 695 -62.43 24.44 -18.01
CA VAL A 695 -63.55 24.56 -17.02
C VAL A 695 -64.07 23.16 -16.57
N ASP A 696 -64.28 22.83 -15.29
CA ASP A 696 -64.57 23.66 -14.10
C ASP A 696 -63.97 23.12 -12.76
N THR A 697 -64.05 23.93 -11.69
CA THR A 697 -63.75 23.56 -10.27
C THR A 697 -64.60 24.39 -9.28
N PRO A 698 -65.03 23.83 -8.14
CA PRO A 698 -65.50 24.60 -6.98
C PRO A 698 -64.70 24.38 -5.67
N GLU A 699 -65.00 25.22 -4.67
CA GLU A 699 -64.12 25.61 -3.54
C GLU A 699 -64.40 24.92 -2.18
N ASP A 700 -63.67 25.36 -1.14
CA ASP A 700 -63.57 24.82 0.23
C ASP A 700 -64.84 24.86 1.11
N LEU A 701 -64.91 23.95 2.09
CA LEU A 701 -65.61 24.12 3.38
C LEU A 701 -64.88 23.36 4.51
N GLU A 702 -64.92 23.92 5.74
CA GLU A 702 -64.27 23.39 6.95
C GLU A 702 -65.25 22.62 7.91
N ASP A 703 -64.66 22.12 9.01
CA ASP A 703 -65.30 21.60 10.25
C ASP A 703 -65.78 20.11 10.22
N PRO A 704 -66.09 19.44 11.35
CA PRO A 704 -65.11 18.50 11.92
C PRO A 704 -65.70 17.13 12.30
N ASN A 705 -64.87 16.28 12.95
CA ASN A 705 -65.19 14.93 13.46
C ASN A 705 -65.64 13.88 12.42
N VAL A 706 -64.77 12.90 12.14
CA VAL A 706 -65.02 11.45 12.33
C VAL A 706 -63.64 10.77 12.47
N ASP A 707 -63.57 9.66 13.19
CA ASP A 707 -62.32 9.02 13.64
C ASP A 707 -61.39 8.50 12.53
N ARG A 708 -60.08 8.59 12.80
CA ARG A 708 -59.02 7.93 12.02
C ARG A 708 -58.73 6.53 12.58
N PRO A 709 -58.85 5.44 11.82
CA PRO A 709 -58.08 4.24 12.07
C PRO A 709 -56.62 4.47 11.64
N VAL A 710 -55.66 4.18 12.51
CA VAL A 710 -54.24 4.14 12.13
C VAL A 710 -53.97 2.82 11.42
N VAL A 711 -53.42 2.90 10.21
CA VAL A 711 -52.78 1.77 9.51
C VAL A 711 -51.33 2.18 9.29
N GLY A 712 -50.38 1.30 9.65
CA GLY A 712 -48.95 1.57 9.54
C GLY A 712 -48.37 1.11 8.20
N ASP A 713 -47.25 1.72 7.81
CA ASP A 713 -46.50 1.34 6.61
C ASP A 713 -45.80 -0.01 6.77
N GLU A 714 -46.29 -1.05 6.07
CA GLU A 714 -45.55 -2.30 5.81
C GLU A 714 -45.72 -2.75 4.35
N SER A 715 -44.99 -2.13 3.40
CA SER A 715 -44.93 -2.62 2.01
C SER A 715 -43.67 -2.23 1.22
N SER A 716 -42.49 -2.69 1.65
CA SER A 716 -41.26 -2.73 0.80
C SER A 716 -40.10 -3.56 1.42
N LYS A 717 -40.40 -4.68 2.10
CA LYS A 717 -39.38 -5.56 2.74
C LYS A 717 -39.53 -7.06 2.39
N THR A 718 -40.10 -7.31 1.22
CA THR A 718 -40.39 -8.64 0.67
C THR A 718 -39.30 -9.11 -0.29
N ASP A 719 -38.81 -8.23 -1.16
CA ASP A 719 -38.06 -8.64 -2.35
C ASP A 719 -36.54 -8.73 -2.11
N GLU A 720 -35.99 -7.89 -1.22
CA GLU A 720 -34.61 -8.04 -0.70
C GLU A 720 -34.33 -9.45 -0.15
N LYS A 721 -35.37 -10.11 0.40
CA LYS A 721 -35.25 -11.46 1.00
C LYS A 721 -35.12 -12.56 -0.05
N ASN A 722 -35.63 -12.36 -1.26
CA ASN A 722 -35.56 -13.36 -2.32
C ASN A 722 -34.14 -13.46 -2.89
N TRP A 723 -33.42 -12.34 -3.06
CA TRP A 723 -32.03 -12.37 -3.52
C TRP A 723 -31.09 -13.03 -2.50
N TRP A 724 -31.22 -12.69 -1.21
CA TRP A 724 -30.49 -13.38 -0.13
C TRP A 724 -30.91 -14.83 0.11
N ALA A 725 -32.01 -15.30 -0.50
CA ALA A 725 -32.39 -16.71 -0.52
C ALA A 725 -31.79 -17.42 -1.75
N TRP A 726 -31.85 -16.82 -2.94
CA TRP A 726 -31.22 -17.35 -4.15
C TRP A 726 -29.70 -17.49 -3.99
N PHE A 727 -29.01 -16.44 -3.57
CA PHE A 727 -27.56 -16.45 -3.31
C PHE A 727 -27.14 -17.39 -2.16
N LYS A 728 -28.08 -17.92 -1.38
CA LYS A 728 -27.85 -19.00 -0.39
C LYS A 728 -28.23 -20.39 -0.91
N GLY A 729 -29.13 -20.49 -1.90
CA GLY A 729 -29.46 -21.73 -2.60
C GLY A 729 -28.22 -22.34 -3.25
N GLU A 730 -27.54 -21.57 -4.10
CA GLU A 730 -26.22 -21.89 -4.67
C GLU A 730 -25.21 -22.43 -3.64
N LEU A 731 -25.27 -21.90 -2.42
CA LEU A 731 -24.35 -22.20 -1.32
C LEU A 731 -24.81 -23.36 -0.41
N ASP A 732 -26.04 -23.87 -0.58
CA ASP A 732 -26.56 -25.06 0.10
C ASP A 732 -26.68 -26.27 -0.85
N ASP A 733 -27.01 -26.07 -2.14
CA ASP A 733 -27.03 -27.15 -3.13
C ASP A 733 -25.61 -27.72 -3.38
N PHE A 734 -24.58 -26.87 -3.40
CA PHE A 734 -23.18 -27.32 -3.42
C PHE A 734 -22.79 -28.11 -2.15
N LYS A 735 -23.40 -27.83 -0.98
CA LYS A 735 -23.19 -28.65 0.23
C LYS A 735 -23.91 -29.99 0.14
N GLY A 736 -25.04 -30.06 -0.58
CA GLY A 736 -25.71 -31.30 -0.94
C GLY A 736 -24.74 -32.27 -1.62
N TRP A 737 -24.02 -31.79 -2.63
CA TRP A 737 -22.99 -32.55 -3.35
C TRP A 737 -21.86 -33.05 -2.44
N ILE A 738 -21.31 -32.19 -1.58
CA ILE A 738 -20.27 -32.58 -0.60
C ILE A 738 -20.81 -33.64 0.40
N SER A 739 -22.07 -33.55 0.80
CA SER A 739 -22.66 -34.49 1.77
C SER A 739 -22.76 -35.92 1.22
N ASP A 740 -23.22 -36.12 -0.02
CA ASP A 740 -23.36 -37.46 -0.61
C ASP A 740 -22.00 -38.11 -0.94
N LEU A 741 -20.96 -37.29 -1.17
CA LEU A 741 -19.57 -37.74 -1.28
C LEU A 741 -19.02 -38.34 0.02
N THR A 742 -19.48 -37.88 1.18
CA THR A 742 -19.01 -38.40 2.49
C THR A 742 -19.67 -39.70 2.94
N HIS A 743 -20.77 -40.14 2.31
CA HIS A 743 -21.51 -41.32 2.74
C HIS A 743 -21.17 -42.63 2.01
N LYS A 744 -20.23 -42.64 1.05
CA LYS A 744 -19.89 -43.82 0.22
C LYS A 744 -18.59 -44.56 0.53
N ASN A 745 -17.85 -44.19 1.59
CA ASN A 745 -16.68 -44.93 2.07
C ASN A 745 -16.79 -45.23 3.59
N GLY A 746 -17.35 -46.38 3.97
CA GLY A 746 -17.67 -46.62 5.40
C GLY A 746 -17.92 -48.05 5.89
N THR A 747 -17.71 -49.12 5.10
CA THR A 747 -17.96 -50.50 5.56
C THR A 747 -16.90 -51.51 5.10
N ASN A 748 -15.87 -51.74 5.92
CA ASN A 748 -15.07 -52.97 6.09
C ASN A 748 -13.84 -52.64 6.98
N GLY A 749 -13.59 -53.27 8.12
CA GLY A 749 -14.39 -54.22 8.90
C GLY A 749 -13.56 -54.80 10.06
N THR A 750 -14.20 -55.20 11.16
CA THR A 750 -13.51 -55.82 12.32
C THR A 750 -14.38 -56.86 13.03
N GLN A 751 -14.11 -58.14 12.80
CA GLN A 751 -14.41 -59.24 13.73
C GLN A 751 -13.61 -60.49 13.34
N ALA A 752 -13.05 -61.16 14.35
CA ALA A 752 -12.09 -62.28 14.29
C ALA A 752 -10.72 -61.93 13.68
#